data_AF-A0A1V6GVM6-F1
#
_entry.id   AF-A0A1V6GVM6-F1
#
_cell.length_a   1.000
_cell.length_b   1.000
_cell.length_c   1.000
_cell.angle_alpha   90.00
_cell.angle_beta   90.00
_cell.angle_gamma   90.00
#
_symmetry.space_group_name_H-M   'P 1'
#
loop_
_entity.id
_entity.type
_entity.pdbx_description
1 polymer ?
#
loop_
_entity_poly.entity_id
_entity_poly.type
_entity_poly.pdbx_seq_one_letter_code
_entity_poly.pdbx_strand_id
1 'polypeptide(L)'
;MHQVGAHYDLGFILGQLALNTRHSDPRRLNRLLVNPAWSPDEFIRKLETFWPVEPGRGRARGTCEVERWIGEWGDVAARDGELRLRAIPPQNPVMTVRQSPVSATTGAKTWLAGSDTFEDGFFSIRFLLKRGRFGVYLRATSKGEYVYFSMDDAGKVSVRQRLQDMDELMLETDALAGELRQSHELLLCLRDNLLFARLDGETLFGGRVPLRGEPQPGMLGVGIWDPLPGMAAATILDARLVGRRDALVTWTPDVAKDVGYLTQWLNEHGYQFNVLAPPWLDVYESAPITFPVWDRKALSLLARTNNMKILPQVQIRDATLLQKVAPADIVERAMEHGVDGLYVDTSSCAPEQVTALVTWLVRLQDAMIAKNIQLVLKLPVAIESLPSAGNILKLLPGVLLAGDFQEPPFGLSERQVFGITRVLPSASDETLSLYYQISDLLAVYNDVSPDAKREELRQQGFDAFTAGDYQAAIRIWSEWLKADPRNAEALALIGDAWLRLNMQDKALEAYTQSLEINPGQMNLAIRHARLLEQLNRVDESADLLNAYARAFPDSPAVTIAQAQWLDRHRQRREARGVMKGLVERHPENIEARLILQTLLDEPVERYANMHELLAIGRGAETHLFGFGRDIFAAELLTIPEASVFFDFVRGTAAESPNKKTRELYQSFLPLTEKITENFVMNKLSDNWIAFGGFRPSAFGRYELRAGSDMSEAFLRLKKSELLRDGFIEVTLDESAGAFWLYARRCSKSMVRYGYDDEGFIRIQTWLNGELRTYESRPWLRPPGSVKLRLEVRGDGAVGYVNGKPVFTTPLVIPQEVCYGWWSIAPFSPELGLARARIARIDCGPLAPTVLLVPKMPDTELRAALDSVRLHVRDLSAVAPVAFTQLADGTIPTEPDIELSLFKMFCTFHRLRLMPVVDLAYFSEILPEHLTALILKHRLPGMILRVRTPPDPAWISKMEKMIEQTTADFIVVQQEEWNWPRHDQDEVPDPKQEIARLKKLSNVKVREIQRGNLMLHPIQDVWDVPLYAYPEWSAKEAKAEREGVAPRLVVLPRSFRAFARDTAPAAAAAFTQVGLPAVPAAAAPTPAPTPAPTPVDKPAEAVPTPEPADKPAEAATPAAPGVQGQKQPPEPAAAEPPPVPAAAKAQAPEPLRPVHDGATGVVTRAESPLPSPVQEVPQHTSLWHRLRAKFGTGEPNRREGAETPADKGSAAQ
;
A
#
# COMPACT_ATOMS: atom_id res chain seq x y z
N MET A 1 64.42 -29.61 21.93
CA MET A 1 63.57 -29.75 20.72
C MET A 1 64.10 -30.79 19.74
N HIS A 2 65.28 -30.64 19.13
CA HIS A 2 65.77 -31.54 18.05
C HIS A 2 65.71 -33.06 18.35
N GLN A 3 65.93 -33.48 19.60
CA GLN A 3 65.85 -34.90 19.99
C GLN A 3 64.42 -35.44 20.15
N VAL A 4 63.41 -34.58 20.36
CA VAL A 4 62.01 -35.03 20.56
C VAL A 4 61.43 -35.51 19.24
N GLY A 5 61.54 -34.70 18.19
CA GLY A 5 61.14 -35.06 16.82
C GLY A 5 62.03 -36.11 16.13
N ALA A 6 63.04 -36.65 16.83
CA ALA A 6 63.82 -37.79 16.38
C ALA A 6 63.31 -39.13 16.97
N HIS A 7 62.43 -39.09 17.97
CA HIS A 7 61.97 -40.26 18.73
C HIS A 7 60.43 -40.32 18.93
N TYR A 8 59.69 -39.25 18.62
CA TYR A 8 58.24 -39.17 18.78
C TYR A 8 57.59 -38.32 17.66
N ASP A 9 56.43 -38.73 17.16
CA ASP A 9 55.64 -38.03 16.12
C ASP A 9 54.89 -36.77 16.64
N LEU A 10 55.46 -36.08 17.64
CA LEU A 10 54.88 -34.91 18.31
C LEU A 10 55.88 -33.75 18.29
N GLY A 11 55.50 -32.63 17.68
CA GLY A 11 56.30 -31.41 17.64
C GLY A 11 55.82 -30.37 18.64
N PHE A 12 56.73 -29.53 19.13
CA PHE A 12 56.41 -28.39 20.02
C PHE A 12 57.11 -27.12 19.53
N ILE A 13 56.43 -25.98 19.65
CA ILE A 13 56.92 -24.64 19.28
C ILE A 13 56.53 -23.65 20.39
N LEU A 14 57.39 -22.68 20.68
CA LEU A 14 57.08 -21.55 21.55
C LEU A 14 56.37 -20.45 20.73
N GLY A 15 55.18 -20.04 21.15
CA GLY A 15 54.34 -19.03 20.47
C GLY A 15 52.99 -18.84 21.17
N GLN A 16 52.17 -17.91 20.66
CA GLN A 16 50.88 -17.52 21.29
C GLN A 16 49.63 -18.16 20.66
N LEU A 17 49.73 -18.82 19.49
CA LEU A 17 48.56 -19.24 18.70
C LEU A 17 48.58 -20.72 18.30
N ALA A 18 47.44 -21.40 18.48
CA ALA A 18 47.26 -22.84 18.26
C ALA A 18 46.27 -23.13 17.10
N LEU A 19 46.68 -22.81 15.86
CA LEU A 19 45.89 -23.06 14.63
C LEU A 19 46.48 -24.23 13.82
N ASN A 20 46.64 -25.41 14.42
CA ASN A 20 47.22 -26.58 13.74
C ASN A 20 46.38 -27.85 13.97
N THR A 21 45.45 -28.14 13.05
CA THR A 21 44.84 -29.47 12.92
C THR A 21 44.90 -29.93 11.46
N ARG A 22 44.65 -31.22 11.19
CA ARG A 22 44.90 -31.84 9.87
C ARG A 22 44.17 -31.18 8.69
N HIS A 23 43.04 -30.51 8.95
CA HIS A 23 42.24 -29.81 7.95
C HIS A 23 42.68 -28.35 7.75
N SER A 24 43.27 -27.73 8.78
CA SER A 24 43.65 -26.31 8.76
C SER A 24 45.07 -26.06 8.27
N ASP A 25 46.02 -26.99 8.43
CA ASP A 25 47.31 -27.02 7.69
C ASP A 25 47.72 -28.48 7.37
N PRO A 26 47.66 -28.92 6.09
CA PRO A 26 48.03 -30.29 5.71
C PRO A 26 49.54 -30.60 5.85
N ARG A 27 50.39 -29.60 6.14
CA ARG A 27 51.83 -29.77 6.36
C ARG A 27 52.21 -29.91 7.84
N ARG A 28 51.26 -29.84 8.77
CA ARG A 28 51.53 -29.81 10.23
C ARG A 28 50.60 -30.69 11.07
N LEU A 29 50.90 -31.98 11.11
CA LEU A 29 50.44 -32.82 12.21
C LEU A 29 51.11 -32.41 13.54
N ASN A 30 50.33 -32.48 14.61
CA ASN A 30 50.73 -32.54 16.03
C ASN A 30 51.64 -31.40 16.53
N ARG A 31 51.07 -30.21 16.81
CA ARG A 31 51.76 -29.09 17.49
C ARG A 31 50.87 -28.38 18.51
N LEU A 32 50.82 -28.91 19.73
CA LEU A 32 50.25 -28.20 20.88
C LEU A 32 51.17 -27.07 21.33
N LEU A 33 50.61 -25.96 21.81
CA LEU A 33 51.36 -25.00 22.63
C LEU A 33 51.57 -25.62 24.02
N VAL A 34 52.79 -25.49 24.56
CA VAL A 34 53.13 -25.98 25.89
C VAL A 34 53.74 -24.86 26.69
N ASN A 35 53.09 -24.46 27.78
CA ASN A 35 53.72 -23.59 28.77
C ASN A 35 54.71 -24.45 29.59
N PRO A 36 56.01 -24.12 29.64
CA PRO A 36 56.99 -24.88 30.43
C PRO A 36 56.76 -24.80 31.94
N ALA A 37 55.83 -23.97 32.42
CA ALA A 37 55.39 -23.92 33.82
C ALA A 37 54.21 -24.85 34.16
N TRP A 38 53.60 -25.54 33.18
CA TRP A 38 52.53 -26.51 33.48
C TRP A 38 53.06 -27.79 34.13
N SER A 39 52.33 -28.27 35.14
CA SER A 39 52.47 -29.63 35.65
C SER A 39 52.04 -30.69 34.60
N PRO A 40 52.48 -31.96 34.73
CA PRO A 40 52.05 -33.03 33.83
C PRO A 40 50.52 -33.17 33.75
N ASP A 41 49.81 -33.00 34.86
CA ASP A 41 48.34 -33.14 34.92
C ASP A 41 47.62 -31.94 34.29
N GLU A 42 48.19 -30.74 34.33
CA GLU A 42 47.68 -29.59 33.57
C GLU A 42 47.92 -29.77 32.07
N PHE A 43 49.08 -30.31 31.68
CA PHE A 43 49.39 -30.59 30.29
C PHE A 43 48.48 -31.70 29.70
N ILE A 44 48.22 -32.77 30.45
CA ILE A 44 47.27 -33.83 30.06
C ILE A 44 45.85 -33.28 29.97
N ARG A 45 45.37 -32.53 30.98
CA ARG A 45 44.04 -31.90 30.92
C ARG A 45 43.91 -30.96 29.72
N LYS A 46 44.94 -30.16 29.40
CA LYS A 46 44.91 -29.33 28.19
C LYS A 46 44.95 -30.17 26.91
N LEU A 47 45.73 -31.25 26.82
CA LEU A 47 45.66 -32.19 25.69
C LEU A 47 44.25 -32.73 25.45
N GLU A 48 43.53 -33.12 26.51
CA GLU A 48 42.13 -33.59 26.39
C GLU A 48 41.14 -32.43 26.10
N THR A 49 41.42 -31.21 26.59
CA THR A 49 40.69 -29.97 26.22
C THR A 49 40.78 -29.66 24.72
N PHE A 50 41.92 -29.95 24.09
CA PHE A 50 42.18 -29.72 22.67
C PHE A 50 41.64 -30.82 21.74
N TRP A 51 41.04 -31.90 22.27
CA TRP A 51 40.50 -32.98 21.43
C TRP A 51 39.28 -32.52 20.62
N PRO A 52 39.15 -32.90 19.33
CA PRO A 52 38.00 -32.53 18.49
C PRO A 52 36.65 -32.93 19.11
N VAL A 53 35.72 -31.99 19.11
CA VAL A 53 34.33 -32.18 19.52
C VAL A 53 33.56 -32.60 18.28
N GLU A 54 33.39 -33.92 18.07
CA GLU A 54 32.43 -34.44 17.09
C GLU A 54 31.01 -34.05 17.56
N PRO A 55 30.31 -33.12 16.89
CA PRO A 55 29.08 -32.55 17.42
C PRO A 55 27.94 -33.56 17.18
N GLY A 56 27.64 -34.37 18.20
CA GLY A 56 26.64 -35.44 18.15
C GLY A 56 26.87 -36.53 19.21
N ARG A 57 28.13 -36.86 19.49
CA ARG A 57 28.50 -37.95 20.41
C ARG A 57 28.56 -37.53 21.88
N GLY A 58 27.42 -37.52 22.57
CA GLY A 58 27.41 -37.49 24.04
C GLY A 58 26.05 -37.28 24.69
N ARG A 59 25.89 -37.84 25.91
CA ARG A 59 24.67 -37.68 26.74
C ARG A 59 24.54 -36.30 27.42
N ALA A 60 25.51 -35.41 27.23
CA ALA A 60 25.50 -34.05 27.80
C ALA A 60 24.96 -33.04 26.78
N ARG A 61 24.03 -32.16 27.19
CA ARG A 61 23.39 -31.16 26.33
C ARG A 61 24.29 -29.96 25.99
N GLY A 62 25.28 -30.18 25.12
CA GLY A 62 25.82 -29.18 24.17
C GLY A 62 26.55 -27.94 24.70
N THR A 63 26.58 -27.65 26.01
CA THR A 63 27.26 -26.47 26.57
C THR A 63 28.77 -26.54 26.44
N CYS A 64 29.39 -25.53 25.83
CA CYS A 64 30.83 -25.41 25.63
C CYS A 64 31.52 -24.99 26.93
N GLU A 65 32.29 -25.90 27.52
CA GLU A 65 33.06 -25.69 28.75
C GLU A 65 33.97 -24.45 28.64
N VAL A 66 33.94 -23.56 29.65
CA VAL A 66 34.70 -22.30 29.62
C VAL A 66 36.20 -22.53 29.48
N GLU A 67 36.72 -23.64 30.01
CA GLU A 67 38.15 -24.02 29.93
C GLU A 67 38.65 -24.34 28.50
N ARG A 68 37.73 -24.56 27.54
CA ARG A 68 38.04 -24.76 26.11
C ARG A 68 38.27 -23.47 25.35
N TRP A 69 37.96 -22.31 25.92
CA TRP A 69 38.16 -21.03 25.24
C TRP A 69 39.58 -20.49 25.44
N ILE A 70 40.22 -20.10 24.34
CA ILE A 70 41.63 -19.72 24.28
C ILE A 70 41.75 -18.30 23.74
N GLY A 71 42.10 -17.35 24.61
CA GLY A 71 42.38 -15.97 24.21
C GLY A 71 43.54 -15.86 23.22
N GLU A 72 43.31 -15.15 22.12
CA GLU A 72 44.31 -14.79 21.11
C GLU A 72 45.01 -13.47 21.48
N TRP A 73 44.22 -12.45 21.85
CA TRP A 73 44.67 -11.14 22.31
C TRP A 73 43.56 -10.42 23.09
N GLY A 74 43.92 -9.35 23.80
CA GLY A 74 43.06 -8.64 24.75
C GLY A 74 42.95 -9.35 26.11
N ASP A 75 42.11 -8.83 27.01
CA ASP A 75 41.80 -9.46 28.29
C ASP A 75 40.66 -10.47 28.07
N VAL A 76 40.96 -11.76 28.26
CA VAL A 76 40.02 -12.88 28.12
C VAL A 76 40.07 -13.69 29.40
N ALA A 77 39.01 -13.59 30.21
CA ALA A 77 38.99 -14.12 31.57
C ALA A 77 37.74 -14.96 31.86
N ALA A 78 37.96 -16.19 32.31
CA ALA A 78 36.92 -17.08 32.84
C ALA A 78 36.70 -16.81 34.33
N ARG A 79 35.45 -16.56 34.75
CA ARG A 79 35.05 -16.49 36.17
C ARG A 79 33.58 -16.89 36.33
N ASP A 80 33.28 -17.64 37.39
CA ASP A 80 31.91 -17.90 37.87
C ASP A 80 30.97 -18.53 36.80
N GLY A 81 31.53 -19.24 35.81
CA GLY A 81 30.82 -19.81 34.67
C GLY A 81 30.71 -18.89 33.44
N GLU A 82 31.04 -17.60 33.59
CA GLU A 82 31.08 -16.63 32.48
C GLU A 82 32.46 -16.58 31.80
N LEU A 83 32.45 -16.23 30.51
CA LEU A 83 33.65 -15.86 29.75
C LEU A 83 33.62 -14.37 29.39
N ARG A 84 34.53 -13.58 29.95
CA ARG A 84 34.58 -12.12 29.78
C ARG A 84 35.66 -11.73 28.77
N LEU A 85 35.29 -10.91 27.79
CA LEU A 85 36.17 -10.36 26.75
C LEU A 85 36.26 -8.84 26.91
N ARG A 86 37.48 -8.29 27.01
CA ARG A 86 37.70 -6.85 27.22
C ARG A 86 38.92 -6.31 26.50
N ALA A 87 38.77 -5.13 25.91
CA ALA A 87 39.88 -4.30 25.47
C ALA A 87 40.77 -3.88 26.66
N ILE A 88 42.09 -3.91 26.48
CA ILE A 88 43.06 -3.51 27.51
C ILE A 88 43.26 -1.99 27.42
N PRO A 89 42.96 -1.22 28.48
CA PRO A 89 43.01 0.24 28.41
C PRO A 89 44.44 0.79 28.37
N PRO A 90 44.64 1.98 27.77
CA PRO A 90 45.93 2.66 27.77
C PRO A 90 46.38 2.97 29.20
N GLN A 91 47.54 2.45 29.58
CA GLN A 91 48.12 2.66 30.90
C GLN A 91 48.56 4.13 31.05
N ASN A 92 48.12 4.78 32.14
CA ASN A 92 48.49 6.16 32.44
C ASN A 92 49.97 6.20 32.91
N PRO A 93 50.87 6.92 32.21
CA PRO A 93 52.33 6.83 32.42
C PRO A 93 52.82 7.32 33.80
N VAL A 94 51.93 7.87 34.63
CA VAL A 94 52.24 8.32 36.00
C VAL A 94 52.19 7.16 37.02
N MET A 95 51.64 5.98 36.68
CA MET A 95 51.44 4.90 37.65
C MET A 95 52.03 3.52 37.29
N THR A 96 52.78 2.99 38.27
CA THR A 96 53.30 1.61 38.44
C THR A 96 54.52 1.19 37.62
N VAL A 97 55.59 0.84 38.35
CA VAL A 97 56.90 0.38 37.84
C VAL A 97 57.07 -1.14 38.08
N ARG A 98 55.98 -1.92 37.98
CA ARG A 98 55.94 -3.32 38.46
C ARG A 98 55.12 -4.33 37.64
N GLN A 99 54.64 -3.97 36.46
CA GLN A 99 54.03 -4.94 35.53
C GLN A 99 54.68 -4.80 34.15
N SER A 100 54.79 -5.90 33.41
CA SER A 100 55.27 -5.89 32.04
C SER A 100 54.37 -5.00 31.17
N PRO A 101 54.92 -4.22 30.22
CA PRO A 101 54.12 -3.28 29.44
C PRO A 101 53.19 -4.02 28.48
N VAL A 102 51.94 -4.22 28.89
CA VAL A 102 50.88 -4.73 28.03
C VAL A 102 50.38 -3.56 27.18
N SER A 103 50.59 -3.65 25.87
CA SER A 103 50.09 -2.67 24.91
C SER A 103 48.57 -2.56 25.00
N ALA A 104 48.04 -1.33 24.98
CA ALA A 104 46.61 -1.08 24.89
C ALA A 104 46.02 -1.79 23.66
N THR A 105 44.82 -2.37 23.79
CA THR A 105 44.14 -3.06 22.69
C THR A 105 42.80 -2.39 22.40
N THR A 106 42.36 -2.46 21.15
CA THR A 106 41.02 -2.04 20.68
C THR A 106 39.95 -3.09 20.94
N GLY A 107 40.29 -4.22 21.56
CA GLY A 107 39.40 -5.37 21.64
C GLY A 107 40.01 -6.59 22.32
N ALA A 108 39.30 -7.71 22.21
CA ALA A 108 39.75 -9.03 22.63
C ALA A 108 39.16 -10.12 21.72
N LYS A 109 39.85 -11.26 21.59
CA LYS A 109 39.44 -12.37 20.71
C LYS A 109 39.84 -13.71 21.32
N THR A 110 39.02 -14.75 21.09
CA THR A 110 39.18 -16.08 21.68
C THR A 110 38.67 -17.18 20.73
N TRP A 111 39.24 -18.39 20.83
CA TRP A 111 38.90 -19.56 20.00
C TRP A 111 38.41 -20.73 20.86
N LEU A 112 37.47 -21.52 20.34
CA LEU A 112 36.94 -22.72 20.98
C LEU A 112 37.78 -23.96 20.63
N ALA A 113 38.50 -24.52 21.59
CA ALA A 113 39.33 -25.71 21.41
C ALA A 113 38.52 -26.94 20.97
N GLY A 114 39.03 -27.66 19.96
CA GLY A 114 38.37 -28.84 19.39
C GLY A 114 37.20 -28.54 18.45
N SER A 115 36.96 -27.30 18.07
CA SER A 115 35.93 -26.94 17.07
C SER A 115 36.39 -27.10 15.61
N ASP A 116 37.60 -27.61 15.36
CA ASP A 116 38.21 -27.66 14.04
C ASP A 116 37.55 -28.63 13.05
N THR A 117 36.74 -29.57 13.55
CA THR A 117 35.90 -30.48 12.76
C THR A 117 34.48 -29.92 12.53
N PHE A 118 34.19 -28.68 12.91
CA PHE A 118 32.87 -28.07 12.70
C PHE A 118 32.72 -27.60 11.24
N GLU A 119 31.96 -28.38 10.49
CA GLU A 119 31.58 -28.12 9.10
C GLU A 119 30.13 -27.62 9.03
N ASP A 120 29.18 -28.40 9.57
CA ASP A 120 27.75 -28.11 9.63
C ASP A 120 27.20 -28.29 11.05
N GLY A 121 26.12 -27.55 11.36
CA GLY A 121 25.36 -27.67 12.60
C GLY A 121 24.91 -26.32 13.14
N PHE A 122 24.61 -26.28 14.44
CA PHE A 122 24.10 -25.10 15.13
C PHE A 122 25.11 -24.62 16.17
N PHE A 123 25.39 -23.32 16.17
CA PHE A 123 26.07 -22.62 17.25
C PHE A 123 25.11 -21.61 17.88
N SER A 124 24.79 -21.79 19.16
CA SER A 124 24.01 -20.83 19.95
C SER A 124 24.93 -20.15 20.96
N ILE A 125 24.82 -18.85 21.13
CA ILE A 125 25.61 -18.08 22.10
C ILE A 125 24.76 -16.97 22.71
N ARG A 126 24.68 -16.96 24.04
CA ARG A 126 24.05 -15.89 24.82
C ARG A 126 25.13 -14.99 25.40
N PHE A 127 25.07 -13.70 25.11
CA PHE A 127 26.10 -12.75 25.51
C PHE A 127 25.51 -11.39 25.92
N LEU A 128 26.16 -10.76 26.87
CA LEU A 128 25.86 -9.43 27.38
C LEU A 128 26.86 -8.43 26.76
N LEU A 129 26.40 -7.64 25.79
CA LEU A 129 27.22 -6.62 25.14
C LEU A 129 27.23 -5.35 25.98
N LYS A 130 28.40 -4.85 26.36
CA LYS A 130 28.53 -3.61 27.15
C LYS A 130 28.90 -2.41 26.29
N ARG A 131 29.77 -2.61 25.30
CA ARG A 131 30.23 -1.59 24.34
C ARG A 131 31.06 -2.21 23.22
N GLY A 132 30.98 -1.64 22.01
CA GLY A 132 31.74 -2.04 20.83
C GLY A 132 31.08 -3.17 20.04
N ARG A 133 31.76 -3.59 18.97
CA ARG A 133 31.27 -4.59 18.01
C ARG A 133 31.68 -6.01 18.40
N PHE A 134 30.71 -6.84 18.75
CA PHE A 134 30.85 -8.28 18.98
C PHE A 134 30.88 -9.04 17.64
N GLY A 135 31.42 -10.26 17.63
CA GLY A 135 31.26 -11.15 16.48
C GLY A 135 31.80 -12.55 16.68
N VAL A 136 31.31 -13.47 15.84
CA VAL A 136 31.58 -14.91 15.87
C VAL A 136 32.23 -15.33 14.56
N TYR A 137 33.40 -15.94 14.66
CA TYR A 137 34.12 -16.59 13.57
C TYR A 137 33.66 -18.05 13.46
N LEU A 138 33.34 -18.50 12.24
CA LEU A 138 32.92 -19.86 11.90
C LEU A 138 33.79 -20.38 10.75
N ARG A 139 34.01 -21.70 10.68
CA ARG A 139 34.83 -22.37 9.63
C ARG A 139 36.20 -21.71 9.41
N ALA A 140 36.85 -21.24 10.48
CA ALA A 140 38.09 -20.48 10.35
C ALA A 140 39.31 -21.39 10.10
N THR A 141 40.13 -21.07 9.08
CA THR A 141 41.31 -21.87 8.67
C THR A 141 42.62 -21.13 8.96
N SER A 142 43.75 -21.86 9.02
CA SER A 142 45.07 -21.26 9.29
C SER A 142 45.54 -20.28 8.19
N LYS A 143 44.92 -20.37 7.00
CA LYS A 143 45.17 -19.51 5.84
C LYS A 143 44.48 -18.14 5.95
N GLY A 144 43.68 -17.91 7.00
CA GLY A 144 42.91 -16.68 7.18
C GLY A 144 41.54 -16.70 6.47
N GLU A 145 41.03 -17.87 6.13
CA GLU A 145 39.66 -18.04 5.63
C GLU A 145 38.70 -18.11 6.82
N TYR A 146 37.49 -17.56 6.70
CA TYR A 146 36.44 -17.62 7.71
C TYR A 146 35.09 -17.14 7.17
N VAL A 147 34.01 -17.52 7.85
CA VAL A 147 32.76 -16.77 7.88
C VAL A 147 32.70 -16.02 9.22
N TYR A 148 32.35 -14.73 9.22
CA TYR A 148 32.33 -13.88 10.40
C TYR A 148 31.00 -13.15 10.53
N PHE A 149 30.18 -13.56 11.49
CA PHE A 149 29.04 -12.78 11.95
C PHE A 149 29.54 -11.66 12.87
N SER A 150 28.97 -10.47 12.79
CA SER A 150 29.26 -9.40 13.75
C SER A 150 28.04 -8.53 14.00
N MET A 151 27.95 -7.98 15.22
CA MET A 151 26.91 -7.10 15.72
C MET A 151 27.58 -5.90 16.41
N ASP A 152 27.19 -4.68 16.07
CA ASP A 152 27.65 -3.47 16.78
C ASP A 152 26.65 -2.94 17.82
N ASP A 153 27.09 -1.96 18.60
CA ASP A 153 26.34 -1.30 19.67
C ASP A 153 25.24 -0.34 19.16
N ALA A 154 25.08 -0.21 17.83
CA ALA A 154 23.91 0.39 17.19
C ALA A 154 22.87 -0.66 16.73
N GLY A 155 23.08 -1.95 17.06
CA GLY A 155 22.15 -3.04 16.70
C GLY A 155 22.27 -3.50 15.24
N LYS A 156 23.28 -3.02 14.50
CA LYS A 156 23.52 -3.42 13.12
C LYS A 156 24.30 -4.72 13.08
N VAL A 157 23.82 -5.68 12.31
CA VAL A 157 24.39 -7.02 12.15
C VAL A 157 24.89 -7.20 10.72
N SER A 158 25.98 -7.96 10.54
CA SER A 158 26.52 -8.26 9.21
C SER A 158 27.22 -9.62 9.19
N VAL A 159 27.06 -10.36 8.10
CA VAL A 159 27.87 -11.54 7.78
C VAL A 159 28.95 -11.17 6.76
N ARG A 160 30.19 -11.55 7.05
CA ARG A 160 31.33 -11.45 6.13
C ARG A 160 31.93 -12.83 5.85
N GLN A 161 32.57 -12.99 4.70
CA GLN A 161 33.34 -14.18 4.36
C GLN A 161 34.68 -13.79 3.73
N ARG A 162 35.73 -14.53 4.10
CA ARG A 162 37.08 -14.43 3.54
C ARG A 162 37.54 -15.81 3.05
N LEU A 163 38.18 -15.86 1.89
CA LEU A 163 38.73 -17.07 1.25
C LEU A 163 40.20 -16.85 0.91
N GLN A 164 40.97 -17.91 0.66
CA GLN A 164 42.45 -17.85 0.67
C GLN A 164 43.03 -16.78 -0.28
N ASP A 165 42.43 -16.61 -1.46
CA ASP A 165 42.88 -15.69 -2.52
C ASP A 165 41.81 -14.65 -2.88
N MET A 166 40.94 -14.27 -1.92
CA MET A 166 39.90 -13.24 -2.10
C MET A 166 39.85 -12.26 -0.93
N ASP A 167 39.53 -11.00 -1.21
CA ASP A 167 39.24 -9.98 -0.21
C ASP A 167 38.01 -10.34 0.65
N GLU A 168 37.94 -9.76 1.86
CA GLU A 168 36.84 -9.99 2.79
C GLU A 168 35.54 -9.36 2.25
N LEU A 169 34.62 -10.22 1.83
CA LEU A 169 33.34 -9.85 1.25
C LEU A 169 32.27 -9.78 2.34
N MET A 170 31.54 -8.67 2.40
CA MET A 170 30.28 -8.60 3.13
C MET A 170 29.20 -9.28 2.27
N LEU A 171 28.52 -10.27 2.86
CA LEU A 171 27.54 -11.12 2.18
C LEU A 171 26.12 -10.58 2.36
N GLU A 172 25.81 -10.17 3.58
CA GLU A 172 24.48 -9.76 4.03
C GLU A 172 24.63 -8.82 5.25
N THR A 173 23.72 -7.85 5.36
CA THR A 173 23.74 -6.80 6.39
C THR A 173 22.31 -6.39 6.75
N ASP A 174 21.99 -6.36 8.04
CA ASP A 174 20.64 -6.11 8.57
C ASP A 174 20.70 -5.19 9.80
N ALA A 175 19.60 -4.57 10.18
CA ALA A 175 19.52 -3.59 11.25
C ALA A 175 18.26 -3.79 12.10
N LEU A 176 18.45 -4.17 13.37
CA LEU A 176 17.35 -4.52 14.26
C LEU A 176 16.58 -3.28 14.71
N ALA A 177 15.28 -3.25 14.41
CA ALA A 177 14.38 -2.13 14.69
C ALA A 177 13.80 -2.20 16.12
N GLY A 178 14.66 -2.17 17.15
CA GLY A 178 14.24 -2.24 18.55
C GLY A 178 15.31 -1.79 19.56
N GLU A 179 14.93 -1.68 20.83
CA GLU A 179 15.86 -1.35 21.92
C GLU A 179 16.91 -2.46 22.09
N LEU A 180 18.20 -2.09 22.14
CA LEU A 180 19.27 -3.04 22.44
C LEU A 180 19.11 -3.59 23.87
N ARG A 181 18.64 -4.84 23.96
CA ARG A 181 18.65 -5.63 25.19
C ARG A 181 20.09 -5.73 25.71
N GLN A 182 20.29 -5.63 27.03
CA GLN A 182 21.65 -5.78 27.58
C GLN A 182 22.24 -7.20 27.37
N SER A 183 21.37 -8.21 27.24
CA SER A 183 21.74 -9.59 26.92
C SER A 183 21.02 -10.02 25.64
N HIS A 184 21.78 -10.60 24.71
CA HIS A 184 21.31 -11.13 23.44
C HIS A 184 21.48 -12.65 23.38
N GLU A 185 20.59 -13.34 22.66
CA GLU A 185 20.74 -14.75 22.29
C GLU A 185 20.86 -14.92 20.78
N LEU A 186 22.07 -15.26 20.31
CA LEU A 186 22.40 -15.48 18.91
C LEU A 186 22.36 -16.97 18.58
N LEU A 187 21.67 -17.35 17.51
CA LEU A 187 21.69 -18.68 16.92
C LEU A 187 22.19 -18.59 15.48
N LEU A 188 23.31 -19.25 15.19
CA LEU A 188 23.89 -19.41 13.87
C LEU A 188 23.74 -20.87 13.44
N CYS A 189 23.21 -21.12 12.25
CA CYS A 189 23.08 -22.45 11.66
C CYS A 189 23.85 -22.52 10.34
N LEU A 190 24.81 -23.43 10.24
CA LEU A 190 25.53 -23.74 9.00
C LEU A 190 25.03 -25.06 8.42
N ARG A 191 24.67 -25.03 7.13
CA ARG A 191 24.34 -26.21 6.32
C ARG A 191 24.89 -26.04 4.92
N ASP A 192 25.83 -26.90 4.52
CA ASP A 192 26.47 -26.87 3.20
C ASP A 192 27.02 -25.45 2.90
N ASN A 193 26.45 -24.72 1.94
CA ASN A 193 26.76 -23.33 1.60
C ASN A 193 25.69 -22.31 2.04
N LEU A 194 24.91 -22.61 3.08
CA LEU A 194 23.95 -21.68 3.67
C LEU A 194 24.30 -21.40 5.13
N LEU A 195 24.28 -20.12 5.50
CA LEU A 195 24.21 -19.67 6.88
C LEU A 195 22.81 -19.10 7.14
N PHE A 196 22.18 -19.51 8.23
CA PHE A 196 20.98 -18.88 8.78
C PHE A 196 21.32 -18.27 10.14
N ALA A 197 20.78 -17.09 10.44
CA ALA A 197 21.07 -16.38 11.68
C ALA A 197 19.77 -15.86 12.33
N ARG A 198 19.65 -16.06 13.64
CA ARG A 198 18.59 -15.47 14.47
C ARG A 198 19.22 -14.76 15.66
N LEU A 199 18.74 -13.57 16.01
CA LEU A 199 19.12 -12.88 17.25
C LEU A 199 17.85 -12.60 18.06
N ASP A 200 17.87 -12.95 19.34
CA ASP A 200 16.80 -12.63 20.31
C ASP A 200 15.39 -13.17 19.97
N GLY A 201 15.33 -14.10 19.02
CA GLY A 201 14.13 -14.73 18.47
C GLY A 201 13.86 -14.32 17.01
N GLU A 202 14.32 -13.15 16.59
CA GLU A 202 14.10 -12.59 15.25
C GLU A 202 15.04 -13.21 14.22
N THR A 203 14.60 -13.28 12.96
CA THR A 203 15.34 -13.93 11.87
C THR A 203 16.00 -12.87 11.01
N LEU A 204 17.33 -12.89 10.97
CA LEU A 204 18.17 -11.89 10.31
C LEU A 204 18.34 -12.18 8.82
N PHE A 205 18.67 -11.15 8.04
CA PHE A 205 19.04 -11.25 6.62
C PHE A 205 17.95 -11.90 5.76
N GLY A 206 16.68 -11.66 6.11
CA GLY A 206 15.51 -12.29 5.46
C GLY A 206 15.47 -13.83 5.58
N GLY A 207 16.31 -14.43 6.42
CA GLY A 207 16.44 -15.88 6.62
C GLY A 207 17.83 -16.43 6.27
N ARG A 208 18.25 -16.32 5.01
CA ARG A 208 19.30 -17.19 4.43
C ARG A 208 20.43 -16.41 3.76
N VAL A 209 21.66 -16.63 4.22
CA VAL A 209 22.88 -16.03 3.68
C VAL A 209 23.65 -17.08 2.86
N PRO A 210 23.77 -16.93 1.52
CA PRO A 210 24.52 -17.87 0.70
C PRO A 210 26.04 -17.66 0.81
N LEU A 211 26.74 -18.71 1.25
CA LEU A 211 28.19 -18.75 1.37
C LEU A 211 28.84 -19.15 0.04
N ARG A 212 30.11 -18.79 -0.15
CA ARG A 212 30.91 -19.08 -1.36
C ARG A 212 31.97 -20.14 -1.09
N GLY A 213 32.36 -20.87 -2.14
CA GLY A 213 33.33 -21.97 -2.08
C GLY A 213 32.66 -23.34 -1.93
N GLU A 214 33.44 -24.33 -1.51
CA GLU A 214 32.91 -25.61 -0.99
C GLU A 214 32.88 -25.54 0.56
N PRO A 215 31.95 -26.24 1.23
CA PRO A 215 32.00 -26.35 2.69
C PRO A 215 33.30 -27.02 3.14
N GLN A 216 33.96 -26.44 4.13
CA GLN A 216 35.15 -27.01 4.76
C GLN A 216 35.06 -26.87 6.28
N PRO A 217 35.50 -27.88 7.06
CA PRO A 217 35.55 -27.80 8.51
C PRO A 217 36.60 -26.79 8.97
N GLY A 218 36.30 -26.00 10.01
CA GLY A 218 37.25 -25.04 10.56
C GLY A 218 36.83 -24.47 11.90
N MET A 219 37.78 -23.81 12.56
CA MET A 219 37.66 -23.34 13.94
C MET A 219 36.50 -22.35 14.15
N LEU A 220 35.88 -22.44 15.33
CA LEU A 220 34.92 -21.48 15.85
C LEU A 220 35.60 -20.56 16.87
N GLY A 221 35.33 -19.26 16.79
CA GLY A 221 35.88 -18.25 17.69
C GLY A 221 34.93 -17.08 17.91
N VAL A 222 35.24 -16.24 18.89
CA VAL A 222 34.46 -15.05 19.26
C VAL A 222 35.41 -13.89 19.53
N GLY A 223 35.01 -12.67 19.18
CA GLY A 223 35.77 -11.47 19.48
C GLY A 223 34.90 -10.25 19.69
N ILE A 224 35.53 -9.19 20.20
CA ILE A 224 34.93 -7.86 20.36
C ILE A 224 35.94 -6.77 20.03
N TRP A 225 35.49 -5.67 19.44
CA TRP A 225 36.33 -4.57 18.98
C TRP A 225 35.62 -3.20 19.04
N ASP A 226 36.31 -2.15 19.46
CA ASP A 226 35.89 -0.74 19.48
C ASP A 226 37.06 0.08 18.90
N PRO A 227 36.81 1.10 18.04
CA PRO A 227 37.87 1.96 17.51
C PRO A 227 38.70 2.68 18.60
N LEU A 228 38.18 2.84 19.81
CA LEU A 228 38.86 3.42 20.96
C LEU A 228 39.53 2.34 21.85
N PRO A 229 40.87 2.37 22.04
CA PRO A 229 41.57 1.42 22.90
C PRO A 229 41.03 1.40 24.33
N GLY A 230 40.82 0.20 24.86
CA GLY A 230 40.27 -0.03 26.21
C GLY A 230 38.75 -0.01 26.35
N MET A 231 37.99 0.32 25.30
CA MET A 231 36.55 0.58 25.44
C MET A 231 35.64 -0.63 25.18
N ALA A 232 36.06 -1.58 24.34
CA ALA A 232 35.25 -2.76 24.01
C ALA A 232 35.09 -3.72 25.20
N ALA A 233 33.86 -4.14 25.53
CA ALA A 233 33.62 -5.16 26.55
C ALA A 233 32.33 -5.98 26.32
N ALA A 234 32.42 -7.30 26.49
CA ALA A 234 31.27 -8.21 26.58
C ALA A 234 31.51 -9.35 27.57
N THR A 235 30.41 -9.99 27.97
CA THR A 235 30.39 -11.22 28.76
C THR A 235 29.60 -12.28 28.01
N ILE A 236 30.17 -13.46 27.75
CA ILE A 236 29.44 -14.62 27.25
C ILE A 236 28.90 -15.40 28.45
N LEU A 237 27.60 -15.70 28.42
CA LEU A 237 26.82 -16.31 29.51
C LEU A 237 26.55 -17.80 29.28
N ASP A 238 26.35 -18.19 28.03
CA ASP A 238 26.19 -19.57 27.58
C ASP A 238 26.66 -19.66 26.12
N ALA A 239 27.24 -20.79 25.72
CA ALA A 239 27.61 -21.09 24.34
C ALA A 239 27.43 -22.58 24.09
N ARG A 240 26.82 -22.95 22.97
CA ARG A 240 26.45 -24.34 22.67
C ARG A 240 26.74 -24.70 21.23
N LEU A 241 27.32 -25.88 21.02
CA LEU A 241 27.62 -26.43 19.70
C LEU A 241 26.86 -27.75 19.52
N VAL A 242 26.05 -27.85 18.45
CA VAL A 242 25.16 -28.99 18.17
C VAL A 242 25.32 -29.42 16.72
N GLY A 243 25.30 -30.73 16.48
CA GLY A 243 25.55 -31.30 15.16
C GLY A 243 24.45 -31.10 14.13
N ARG A 244 24.81 -31.40 12.88
CA ARG A 244 23.87 -31.65 11.79
C ARG A 244 22.98 -32.85 12.13
N ARG A 245 21.69 -32.61 12.36
CA ARG A 245 20.67 -33.66 12.45
C ARG A 245 19.85 -33.65 11.17
N ASP A 246 20.04 -34.65 10.32
CA ASP A 246 19.23 -34.80 9.11
C ASP A 246 17.77 -35.14 9.50
N ALA A 247 16.83 -34.35 9.00
CA ALA A 247 15.41 -34.47 9.34
C ALA A 247 14.52 -34.21 8.11
N LEU A 248 13.37 -34.89 8.06
CA LEU A 248 12.33 -34.70 7.05
C LEU A 248 11.12 -33.99 7.64
N VAL A 249 10.54 -33.06 6.87
CA VAL A 249 9.28 -32.38 7.22
C VAL A 249 8.14 -32.86 6.33
N THR A 250 7.00 -33.14 6.95
CA THR A 250 5.74 -33.53 6.30
C THR A 250 4.54 -32.86 7.00
N TRP A 251 3.34 -32.94 6.43
CA TRP A 251 2.16 -32.21 6.89
C TRP A 251 0.87 -32.94 6.49
N THR A 252 -0.29 -32.53 6.99
CA THR A 252 -1.57 -33.13 6.58
C THR A 252 -2.08 -32.51 5.27
N PRO A 253 -2.91 -33.22 4.47
CA PRO A 253 -3.58 -32.64 3.31
C PRO A 253 -4.47 -31.42 3.61
N ASP A 254 -4.82 -31.16 4.88
CA ASP A 254 -5.54 -29.96 5.30
C ASP A 254 -4.59 -28.77 5.54
N VAL A 255 -3.42 -28.99 6.15
CA VAL A 255 -2.34 -27.98 6.21
C VAL A 255 -1.83 -27.65 4.81
N ALA A 256 -1.92 -28.58 3.85
CA ALA A 256 -1.61 -28.32 2.45
C ALA A 256 -2.59 -27.34 1.74
N LYS A 257 -3.76 -27.08 2.32
CA LYS A 257 -4.73 -26.10 1.79
C LYS A 257 -4.42 -24.68 2.26
N ASP A 258 -3.87 -24.53 3.47
CA ASP A 258 -3.31 -23.27 3.96
C ASP A 258 -1.85 -23.12 3.51
N VAL A 259 -1.70 -22.81 2.22
CA VAL A 259 -0.39 -22.58 1.59
C VAL A 259 0.34 -21.40 2.24
N GLY A 260 -0.40 -20.43 2.80
CA GLY A 260 0.17 -19.28 3.52
C GLY A 260 0.89 -19.72 4.79
N TYR A 261 0.17 -20.37 5.70
CA TYR A 261 0.73 -20.90 6.94
C TYR A 261 1.89 -21.88 6.70
N LEU A 262 1.72 -22.82 5.77
CA LEU A 262 2.76 -23.79 5.44
C LEU A 262 4.02 -23.12 4.86
N THR A 263 3.86 -22.09 4.01
CA THR A 263 5.00 -21.36 3.44
C THR A 263 5.71 -20.49 4.48
N GLN A 264 4.96 -19.82 5.36
CA GLN A 264 5.53 -19.06 6.48
C GLN A 264 6.33 -19.99 7.41
N TRP A 265 5.71 -21.09 7.86
CA TRP A 265 6.36 -22.05 8.75
C TRP A 265 7.63 -22.65 8.11
N LEU A 266 7.59 -23.00 6.82
CA LEU A 266 8.75 -23.51 6.08
C LEU A 266 9.85 -22.44 5.86
N ASN A 267 9.52 -21.15 5.82
CA ASN A 267 10.54 -20.09 5.78
C ASN A 267 11.17 -19.85 7.16
N GLU A 268 10.36 -19.93 8.23
CA GLU A 268 10.81 -19.78 9.63
C GLU A 268 11.60 -20.98 10.18
N HIS A 269 11.37 -22.19 9.65
CA HIS A 269 11.93 -23.43 10.19
C HIS A 269 12.70 -24.29 9.16
N GLY A 270 12.61 -24.00 7.85
CA GLY A 270 13.19 -24.82 6.76
C GLY A 270 14.71 -24.97 6.76
N TYR A 271 15.43 -24.16 7.56
CA TYR A 271 16.86 -24.34 7.81
C TYR A 271 17.18 -25.58 8.66
N GLN A 272 16.18 -26.18 9.31
CA GLN A 272 16.34 -27.36 10.18
C GLN A 272 16.10 -28.69 9.44
N PHE A 273 15.54 -28.67 8.22
CA PHE A 273 15.08 -29.86 7.51
C PHE A 273 15.77 -30.01 6.15
N ASN A 274 16.17 -31.23 5.82
CA ASN A 274 16.96 -31.55 4.62
C ASN A 274 16.14 -32.31 3.57
N VAL A 275 14.94 -32.79 3.95
CA VAL A 275 13.98 -33.47 3.08
C VAL A 275 12.59 -32.86 3.26
N LEU A 276 11.97 -32.50 2.14
CA LEU A 276 10.58 -32.07 2.03
C LEU A 276 9.74 -33.28 1.57
N ALA A 277 8.80 -33.73 2.41
CA ALA A 277 8.00 -34.94 2.20
C ALA A 277 6.49 -34.64 2.08
N PRO A 278 6.03 -34.11 0.93
CA PRO A 278 4.62 -33.78 0.69
C PRO A 278 3.72 -35.04 0.54
N PRO A 279 2.47 -35.04 1.06
CA PRO A 279 1.52 -36.16 0.91
C PRO A 279 1.13 -36.46 -0.55
N TRP A 280 1.46 -37.64 -1.07
CA TRP A 280 1.26 -37.99 -2.50
C TRP A 280 0.16 -39.01 -2.75
N LEU A 281 0.23 -40.13 -2.03
CA LEU A 281 -0.53 -41.34 -2.27
C LEU A 281 -0.92 -41.97 -0.94
N ASP A 282 -2.20 -42.27 -0.74
CA ASP A 282 -2.69 -42.95 0.45
C ASP A 282 -3.35 -44.28 0.08
N VAL A 283 -2.85 -45.38 0.64
CA VAL A 283 -3.31 -46.75 0.39
C VAL A 283 -4.10 -47.24 1.59
N TYR A 284 -5.41 -46.97 1.55
CA TYR A 284 -6.37 -47.28 2.61
C TYR A 284 -7.68 -47.92 2.11
N GLU A 285 -8.15 -47.56 0.91
CA GLU A 285 -9.42 -48.02 0.35
C GLU A 285 -9.27 -48.76 -1.00
N SER A 286 -10.36 -49.36 -1.46
CA SER A 286 -10.39 -50.32 -2.60
C SER A 286 -9.81 -49.81 -3.93
N ALA A 287 -9.67 -48.49 -4.08
CA ALA A 287 -8.84 -47.79 -5.06
C ALA A 287 -7.91 -46.79 -4.32
N PRO A 288 -6.63 -46.66 -4.71
CA PRO A 288 -5.67 -45.80 -4.03
C PRO A 288 -5.96 -44.32 -4.29
N ILE A 289 -5.86 -43.48 -3.26
CA ILE A 289 -6.15 -42.05 -3.35
C ILE A 289 -4.86 -41.31 -3.74
N THR A 290 -4.79 -40.85 -4.98
CA THR A 290 -3.78 -39.88 -5.45
C THR A 290 -4.26 -38.47 -5.09
N PHE A 291 -3.51 -37.74 -4.27
CA PHE A 291 -3.86 -36.34 -3.97
C PHE A 291 -3.58 -35.44 -5.19
N PRO A 292 -4.55 -34.64 -5.65
CA PRO A 292 -4.34 -33.76 -6.80
C PRO A 292 -3.52 -32.53 -6.41
N VAL A 293 -2.57 -32.18 -7.28
CA VAL A 293 -1.83 -30.90 -7.29
C VAL A 293 -1.19 -30.51 -5.95
N TRP A 294 0.07 -30.91 -5.78
CA TRP A 294 1.04 -29.92 -5.31
C TRP A 294 1.40 -29.04 -6.50
N ASP A 295 1.66 -27.74 -6.29
CA ASP A 295 2.39 -26.99 -7.30
C ASP A 295 3.85 -27.47 -7.31
N ARG A 296 4.16 -28.31 -8.31
CA ARG A 296 5.50 -28.79 -8.62
C ARG A 296 6.50 -27.65 -8.81
N LYS A 297 6.08 -26.48 -9.31
CA LYS A 297 6.95 -25.31 -9.45
C LYS A 297 7.23 -24.70 -8.09
N ALA A 298 6.21 -24.36 -7.29
CA ALA A 298 6.42 -23.85 -5.93
C ALA A 298 7.23 -24.79 -5.03
N LEU A 299 6.89 -26.09 -4.95
CA LEU A 299 7.65 -27.01 -4.10
C LEU A 299 9.09 -27.24 -4.60
N SER A 300 9.31 -27.39 -5.91
CA SER A 300 10.68 -27.52 -6.44
C SER A 300 11.48 -26.21 -6.39
N LEU A 301 10.81 -25.06 -6.31
CA LEU A 301 11.45 -23.78 -6.02
C LEU A 301 11.84 -23.70 -4.54
N LEU A 302 10.93 -23.99 -3.60
CA LEU A 302 11.19 -24.04 -2.15
C LEU A 302 12.32 -25.02 -1.80
N ALA A 303 12.32 -26.19 -2.42
CA ALA A 303 13.35 -27.21 -2.22
C ALA A 303 14.73 -26.71 -2.69
N ARG A 304 14.84 -26.26 -3.94
CA ARG A 304 16.08 -25.69 -4.50
C ARG A 304 16.57 -24.45 -3.74
N THR A 305 15.65 -23.59 -3.30
CA THR A 305 15.94 -22.36 -2.52
C THR A 305 16.61 -22.66 -1.18
N ASN A 306 16.34 -23.82 -0.58
CA ASN A 306 16.82 -24.19 0.74
C ASN A 306 17.83 -25.37 0.73
N ASN A 307 18.23 -25.85 -0.45
CA ASN A 307 19.01 -27.09 -0.65
C ASN A 307 18.35 -28.35 -0.04
N MET A 308 17.01 -28.42 -0.03
CA MET A 308 16.26 -29.61 0.40
C MET A 308 16.00 -30.55 -0.77
N LYS A 309 15.95 -31.86 -0.50
CA LYS A 309 15.45 -32.88 -1.43
C LYS A 309 13.92 -33.01 -1.35
N ILE A 310 13.25 -33.31 -2.46
CA ILE A 310 11.81 -33.67 -2.46
C ILE A 310 11.67 -35.19 -2.51
N LEU A 311 11.01 -35.76 -1.50
CA LEU A 311 10.69 -37.18 -1.42
C LEU A 311 9.18 -37.35 -1.17
N PRO A 312 8.35 -37.55 -2.22
CA PRO A 312 6.92 -37.86 -2.11
C PRO A 312 6.58 -38.84 -1.00
N GLN A 313 5.63 -38.47 -0.13
CA GLN A 313 5.12 -39.37 0.89
C GLN A 313 4.07 -40.32 0.27
N VAL A 314 4.38 -41.61 0.28
CA VAL A 314 3.41 -42.70 0.09
C VAL A 314 3.04 -43.25 1.47
N GLN A 315 1.80 -43.03 1.91
CA GLN A 315 1.29 -43.61 3.14
C GLN A 315 0.61 -44.95 2.85
N ILE A 316 1.03 -46.00 3.56
CA ILE A 316 0.44 -47.33 3.45
C ILE A 316 -0.28 -47.63 4.77
N ARG A 317 -1.61 -47.74 4.70
CA ARG A 317 -2.46 -48.08 5.85
C ARG A 317 -2.92 -49.53 5.79
N ASP A 318 -3.23 -50.04 4.60
CA ASP A 318 -3.52 -51.46 4.35
C ASP A 318 -2.61 -52.02 3.24
N ALA A 319 -1.67 -52.89 3.62
CA ALA A 319 -0.72 -53.50 2.69
C ALA A 319 -1.30 -54.68 1.89
N THR A 320 -2.53 -55.15 2.17
CA THR A 320 -3.19 -56.19 1.34
C THR A 320 -3.55 -55.66 -0.06
N LEU A 321 -3.84 -54.36 -0.16
CA LEU A 321 -4.25 -53.68 -1.38
C LEU A 321 -3.09 -53.47 -2.38
N LEU A 322 -1.84 -53.59 -1.92
CA LEU A 322 -0.62 -53.40 -2.72
C LEU A 322 -0.51 -54.33 -3.94
N GLN A 323 -1.26 -55.45 -3.97
CA GLN A 323 -1.34 -56.30 -5.16
C GLN A 323 -1.91 -55.58 -6.40
N LYS A 324 -2.68 -54.49 -6.20
CA LYS A 324 -3.25 -53.66 -7.28
C LYS A 324 -2.35 -52.47 -7.66
N VAL A 325 -1.24 -52.25 -6.97
CA VAL A 325 -0.39 -51.05 -7.13
C VAL A 325 1.02 -51.48 -7.49
N ALA A 326 1.33 -51.46 -8.80
CA ALA A 326 2.63 -51.87 -9.30
C ALA A 326 3.73 -50.88 -8.87
N PRO A 327 4.86 -51.34 -8.28
CA PRO A 327 5.95 -50.46 -7.88
C PRO A 327 6.61 -49.71 -9.04
N ALA A 328 6.62 -50.30 -10.25
CA ALA A 328 7.17 -49.67 -11.45
C ALA A 328 6.40 -48.38 -11.81
N ASP A 329 5.06 -48.44 -11.86
CA ASP A 329 4.18 -47.32 -12.18
C ASP A 329 4.36 -46.14 -11.22
N ILE A 330 4.60 -46.42 -9.92
CA ILE A 330 4.94 -45.38 -8.92
C ILE A 330 6.28 -44.73 -9.26
N VAL A 331 7.30 -45.53 -9.55
CA VAL A 331 8.65 -45.03 -9.87
C VAL A 331 8.64 -44.21 -11.16
N GLU A 332 7.92 -44.64 -12.20
CA GLU A 332 7.87 -43.88 -13.46
C GLU A 332 7.12 -42.55 -13.29
N ARG A 333 6.00 -42.51 -12.56
CA ARG A 333 5.31 -41.25 -12.22
C ARG A 333 6.14 -40.34 -11.32
N ALA A 334 6.92 -40.89 -10.37
CA ALA A 334 7.85 -40.12 -9.56
C ALA A 334 8.95 -39.48 -10.43
N MET A 335 9.48 -40.22 -11.40
CA MET A 335 10.45 -39.70 -12.37
C MET A 335 9.86 -38.62 -13.29
N GLU A 336 8.60 -38.73 -13.73
CA GLU A 336 7.90 -37.66 -14.46
C GLU A 336 7.81 -36.37 -13.63
N HIS A 337 7.66 -36.48 -12.30
CA HIS A 337 7.69 -35.36 -11.36
C HIS A 337 9.09 -34.84 -11.02
N GLY A 338 10.16 -35.58 -11.34
CA GLY A 338 11.56 -35.13 -11.18
C GLY A 338 11.95 -34.91 -9.73
N VAL A 339 11.71 -35.91 -8.89
CA VAL A 339 11.98 -35.92 -7.44
C VAL A 339 13.26 -36.69 -7.11
N ASP A 340 13.86 -36.41 -5.95
CA ASP A 340 15.15 -37.01 -5.52
C ASP A 340 15.02 -38.45 -5.00
N GLY A 341 13.79 -38.89 -4.70
CA GLY A 341 13.53 -40.14 -4.00
C GLY A 341 12.07 -40.37 -3.67
N LEU A 342 11.80 -41.22 -2.67
CA LEU A 342 10.48 -41.52 -2.17
C LEU A 342 10.52 -41.71 -0.64
N TYR A 343 9.52 -41.19 0.08
CA TYR A 343 9.31 -41.47 1.50
C TYR A 343 8.10 -42.40 1.66
N VAL A 344 8.30 -43.58 2.25
CA VAL A 344 7.20 -44.52 2.50
C VAL A 344 6.89 -44.56 3.99
N ASP A 345 5.68 -44.15 4.38
CA ASP A 345 5.19 -44.17 5.75
C ASP A 345 4.31 -45.41 5.96
N THR A 346 4.87 -46.44 6.61
CA THR A 346 4.18 -47.71 6.89
C THR A 346 3.72 -47.82 8.35
N SER A 347 3.77 -46.72 9.11
CA SER A 347 3.52 -46.71 10.56
C SER A 347 2.13 -47.23 10.97
N SER A 348 1.15 -47.18 10.05
CA SER A 348 -0.22 -47.66 10.27
C SER A 348 -0.46 -49.15 9.92
N CYS A 349 0.51 -49.87 9.34
CA CYS A 349 0.32 -51.26 8.93
C CYS A 349 0.24 -52.25 10.12
N ALA A 350 -0.68 -53.20 10.04
CA ALA A 350 -0.85 -54.25 11.04
C ALA A 350 0.21 -55.38 10.91
N PRO A 351 0.59 -56.07 12.02
CA PRO A 351 1.66 -57.08 12.03
C PRO A 351 1.49 -58.22 11.01
N GLU A 352 0.25 -58.63 10.78
CA GLU A 352 -0.12 -59.75 9.90
C GLU A 352 0.17 -59.43 8.42
N GLN A 353 0.27 -58.15 8.07
CA GLN A 353 0.45 -57.68 6.71
C GLN A 353 1.93 -57.51 6.30
N VAL A 354 2.86 -57.60 7.25
CA VAL A 354 4.29 -57.28 7.05
C VAL A 354 4.92 -58.11 5.92
N THR A 355 4.54 -59.38 5.75
CA THR A 355 5.05 -60.25 4.67
C THR A 355 4.69 -59.73 3.28
N ALA A 356 3.47 -59.22 3.09
CA ALA A 356 3.04 -58.62 1.83
C ALA A 356 3.78 -57.30 1.57
N LEU A 357 3.88 -56.46 2.61
CA LEU A 357 4.58 -55.18 2.58
C LEU A 357 6.06 -55.35 2.19
N VAL A 358 6.80 -56.28 2.83
CA VAL A 358 8.23 -56.53 2.52
C VAL A 358 8.41 -57.05 1.09
N THR A 359 7.52 -57.94 0.63
CA THR A 359 7.56 -58.45 -0.76
C THR A 359 7.36 -57.33 -1.80
N TRP A 360 6.59 -56.30 -1.47
CA TRP A 360 6.38 -55.13 -2.30
C TRP A 360 7.54 -54.12 -2.21
N LEU A 361 8.06 -53.87 -1.00
CA LEU A 361 9.19 -52.95 -0.77
C LEU A 361 10.47 -53.36 -1.48
N VAL A 362 10.81 -54.66 -1.52
CA VAL A 362 11.97 -55.15 -2.29
C VAL A 362 11.81 -54.81 -3.77
N ARG A 363 10.65 -55.09 -4.37
CA ARG A 363 10.35 -54.78 -5.78
C ARG A 363 10.33 -53.28 -6.07
N LEU A 364 9.89 -52.46 -5.13
CA LEU A 364 10.00 -51.00 -5.22
C LEU A 364 11.46 -50.58 -5.25
N GLN A 365 12.28 -51.12 -4.35
CA GLN A 365 13.69 -50.76 -4.28
C GLN A 365 14.47 -51.19 -5.52
N ASP A 366 14.23 -52.39 -6.07
CA ASP A 366 14.84 -52.84 -7.33
C ASP A 366 14.57 -51.82 -8.47
N ALA A 367 13.33 -51.34 -8.57
CA ALA A 367 12.94 -50.32 -9.54
C ALA A 367 13.57 -48.94 -9.25
N MET A 368 13.72 -48.56 -7.98
CA MET A 368 14.36 -47.30 -7.57
C MET A 368 15.87 -47.30 -7.81
N ILE A 369 16.56 -48.43 -7.56
CA ILE A 369 17.98 -48.63 -7.89
C ILE A 369 18.19 -48.52 -9.40
N ALA A 370 17.32 -49.13 -10.21
CA ALA A 370 17.38 -49.06 -11.68
C ALA A 370 17.15 -47.64 -12.25
N LYS A 371 16.69 -46.67 -11.45
CA LYS A 371 16.53 -45.25 -11.82
C LYS A 371 17.41 -44.30 -10.97
N ASN A 372 18.25 -44.83 -10.08
CA ASN A 372 19.14 -44.08 -9.18
C ASN A 372 18.43 -43.03 -8.28
N ILE A 373 17.29 -43.40 -7.68
CA ILE A 373 16.53 -42.53 -6.75
C ILE A 373 16.49 -43.10 -5.32
N GLN A 374 16.43 -42.22 -4.31
CA GLN A 374 16.68 -42.59 -2.90
C GLN A 374 15.41 -43.00 -2.14
N LEU A 375 15.42 -44.13 -1.43
CA LEU A 375 14.28 -44.60 -0.62
C LEU A 375 14.49 -44.29 0.87
N VAL A 376 13.52 -43.59 1.46
CA VAL A 376 13.38 -43.40 2.91
C VAL A 376 12.15 -44.18 3.39
N LEU A 377 12.30 -44.96 4.46
CA LEU A 377 11.24 -45.82 5.02
C LEU A 377 11.00 -45.50 6.50
N LYS A 378 9.75 -45.23 6.87
CA LYS A 378 9.28 -45.38 8.24
C LYS A 378 8.65 -46.75 8.41
N LEU A 379 9.12 -47.51 9.41
CA LEU A 379 8.66 -48.86 9.72
C LEU A 379 7.25 -48.88 10.38
N PRO A 380 6.55 -50.02 10.37
CA PRO A 380 5.35 -50.20 11.18
C PRO A 380 5.69 -50.14 12.67
N VAL A 381 4.91 -49.40 13.46
CA VAL A 381 5.18 -49.15 14.90
C VAL A 381 5.32 -50.46 15.70
N ALA A 382 4.61 -51.52 15.29
CA ALA A 382 4.67 -52.85 15.90
C ALA A 382 6.02 -53.57 15.75
N ILE A 383 6.89 -53.14 14.83
CA ILE A 383 8.23 -53.75 14.59
C ILE A 383 9.39 -52.76 14.61
N GLU A 384 9.13 -51.45 14.63
CA GLU A 384 10.13 -50.36 14.66
C GLU A 384 11.13 -50.47 15.84
N SER A 385 10.73 -51.11 16.93
CA SER A 385 11.55 -51.36 18.12
C SER A 385 12.14 -52.79 18.22
N LEU A 386 11.80 -53.70 17.29
CA LEU A 386 12.18 -55.11 17.38
C LEU A 386 13.48 -55.42 16.61
N PRO A 387 14.44 -56.20 17.16
CA PRO A 387 15.67 -56.58 16.45
C PRO A 387 15.45 -57.30 15.11
N SER A 388 14.26 -57.90 14.90
CA SER A 388 13.86 -58.53 13.63
C SER A 388 13.76 -57.54 12.47
N ALA A 389 13.45 -56.26 12.72
CA ALA A 389 13.46 -55.22 11.68
C ALA A 389 14.87 -55.03 11.08
N GLY A 390 15.92 -55.22 11.87
CA GLY A 390 17.30 -55.25 11.39
C GLY A 390 17.61 -56.35 10.36
N ASN A 391 16.78 -57.39 10.25
CA ASN A 391 16.88 -58.37 9.16
C ASN A 391 16.07 -57.97 7.91
N ILE A 392 14.99 -57.21 8.06
CA ILE A 392 14.27 -56.60 6.92
C ILE A 392 15.16 -55.58 6.23
N LEU A 393 15.87 -54.74 7.00
CA LEU A 393 16.81 -53.74 6.45
C LEU A 393 18.00 -54.38 5.69
N LYS A 394 18.41 -55.60 6.03
CA LYS A 394 19.43 -56.35 5.26
C LYS A 394 18.92 -56.82 3.89
N LEU A 395 17.61 -57.02 3.74
CA LEU A 395 16.98 -57.26 2.45
C LEU A 395 16.79 -55.98 1.63
N LEU A 396 17.02 -54.81 2.24
CA LEU A 396 16.78 -53.49 1.65
C LEU A 396 18.06 -52.60 1.63
N PRO A 397 19.12 -52.99 0.91
CA PRO A 397 20.46 -52.39 1.04
C PRO A 397 20.51 -50.94 0.54
N GLY A 398 20.79 -50.00 1.44
CA GLY A 398 20.92 -48.56 1.12
C GLY A 398 19.65 -47.73 1.38
N VAL A 399 18.58 -48.34 1.92
CA VAL A 399 17.42 -47.60 2.44
C VAL A 399 17.80 -46.77 3.66
N LEU A 400 17.27 -45.55 3.72
CA LEU A 400 17.34 -44.65 4.88
C LEU A 400 16.13 -44.88 5.81
N LEU A 401 16.31 -44.77 7.12
CA LEU A 401 15.27 -45.05 8.10
C LEU A 401 14.78 -43.75 8.75
N ALA A 402 13.47 -43.50 8.72
CA ALA A 402 12.87 -42.29 9.31
C ALA A 402 12.08 -42.60 10.58
N GLY A 403 12.38 -41.90 11.68
CA GLY A 403 11.71 -42.03 12.97
C GLY A 403 12.43 -41.29 14.10
N ASP A 404 11.77 -41.18 15.26
CA ASP A 404 12.19 -40.29 16.34
C ASP A 404 13.12 -40.98 17.35
N PHE A 405 14.21 -41.55 16.84
CA PHE A 405 15.23 -42.24 17.62
C PHE A 405 16.15 -41.26 18.38
N GLN A 406 16.61 -41.68 19.58
CA GLN A 406 17.59 -40.93 20.37
C GLN A 406 19.05 -41.28 20.00
N GLU A 407 19.30 -42.53 19.61
CA GLU A 407 20.58 -43.04 19.09
C GLU A 407 20.27 -43.89 17.83
N PRO A 408 21.14 -43.96 16.81
CA PRO A 408 20.87 -44.71 15.57
C PRO A 408 20.53 -46.20 15.81
N PRO A 409 19.34 -46.69 15.41
CA PRO A 409 18.94 -48.06 15.68
C PRO A 409 19.68 -49.07 14.80
N PHE A 410 19.65 -50.34 15.20
CA PHE A 410 20.18 -51.50 14.45
C PHE A 410 21.68 -51.46 14.08
N GLY A 411 22.46 -50.54 14.66
CA GLY A 411 23.87 -50.34 14.32
C GLY A 411 24.11 -49.52 13.05
N LEU A 412 23.10 -48.77 12.60
CA LEU A 412 23.24 -47.79 11.52
C LEU A 412 24.12 -46.59 11.93
N SER A 413 24.65 -45.86 10.95
CA SER A 413 25.29 -44.57 11.19
C SER A 413 24.26 -43.43 11.22
N GLU A 414 24.60 -42.29 11.83
CA GLU A 414 23.72 -41.12 11.92
C GLU A 414 23.26 -40.63 10.53
N ARG A 415 24.12 -40.75 9.50
CA ARG A 415 23.82 -40.41 8.10
C ARG A 415 22.79 -41.35 7.41
N GLN A 416 22.32 -42.39 8.11
CA GLN A 416 21.34 -43.35 7.61
C GLN A 416 19.97 -43.21 8.30
N VAL A 417 19.83 -42.26 9.24
CA VAL A 417 18.65 -42.11 10.10
C VAL A 417 18.14 -40.67 10.05
N PHE A 418 16.84 -40.49 9.79
CA PHE A 418 16.20 -39.19 9.65
C PHE A 418 15.19 -38.97 10.79
N GLY A 419 15.28 -37.82 11.47
CA GLY A 419 14.20 -37.35 12.34
C GLY A 419 12.96 -36.95 11.54
N ILE A 420 11.77 -36.98 12.15
CA ILE A 420 10.53 -36.58 11.48
C ILE A 420 9.97 -35.32 12.16
N THR A 421 9.43 -34.39 11.37
CA THR A 421 8.66 -33.26 11.89
C THR A 421 7.35 -33.14 11.11
N ARG A 422 6.24 -32.97 11.84
CA ARG A 422 4.89 -32.80 11.28
C ARG A 422 4.40 -31.39 11.55
N VAL A 423 4.07 -30.65 10.49
CA VAL A 423 3.45 -29.31 10.60
C VAL A 423 1.99 -29.47 11.01
N LEU A 424 1.54 -28.63 11.96
CA LEU A 424 0.19 -28.59 12.52
C LEU A 424 -0.34 -27.15 12.40
N PRO A 425 -1.64 -26.90 12.16
CA PRO A 425 -2.18 -25.55 11.96
C PRO A 425 -2.11 -24.69 13.23
N SER A 426 -2.00 -23.37 13.06
CA SER A 426 -1.95 -22.41 14.16
C SER A 426 -3.28 -22.25 14.90
N ALA A 427 -3.22 -22.23 16.24
CA ALA A 427 -4.25 -21.59 17.06
C ALA A 427 -3.97 -20.07 17.13
N SER A 428 -5.02 -19.26 17.10
CA SER A 428 -4.93 -17.79 17.07
C SER A 428 -4.91 -17.17 18.48
N ASP A 429 -3.84 -16.44 18.81
CA ASP A 429 -3.83 -15.17 19.57
C ASP A 429 -2.42 -14.89 20.14
N GLU A 430 -1.82 -13.72 19.84
CA GLU A 430 -0.90 -12.95 20.73
C GLU A 430 -0.38 -11.60 20.14
N THR A 431 -0.99 -11.05 19.08
CA THR A 431 -0.53 -9.80 18.42
C THR A 431 -1.03 -8.53 19.11
N LEU A 432 -0.22 -7.89 19.97
CA LEU A 432 -0.57 -6.56 20.54
C LEU A 432 0.59 -5.64 20.99
N SER A 433 1.87 -6.02 20.88
CA SER A 433 2.99 -5.27 21.50
C SER A 433 3.69 -4.21 20.61
N LEU A 434 3.71 -4.38 19.29
CA LEU A 434 4.64 -3.66 18.39
C LEU A 434 4.19 -2.28 17.89
N TYR A 435 2.98 -1.81 18.24
CA TYR A 435 2.43 -0.54 17.74
C TYR A 435 3.15 0.73 18.26
N TYR A 436 3.94 0.63 19.33
CA TYR A 436 4.36 1.81 20.12
C TYR A 436 5.80 2.31 19.94
N GLN A 437 6.67 1.62 19.19
CA GLN A 437 8.11 1.97 19.14
C GLN A 437 8.60 2.63 17.84
N ILE A 438 7.79 2.68 16.77
CA ILE A 438 8.20 3.29 15.49
C ILE A 438 7.53 4.67 15.33
N SER A 439 8.12 5.71 15.94
CA SER A 439 7.72 7.10 15.65
C SER A 439 8.86 8.13 15.56
N ASP A 440 10.07 7.85 16.05
CA ASP A 440 11.14 8.85 16.11
C ASP A 440 12.37 8.56 15.21
N LEU A 441 12.59 9.51 14.30
CA LEU A 441 13.88 10.10 13.97
C LEU A 441 14.92 9.25 13.21
N LEU A 442 14.65 9.10 11.91
CA LEU A 442 15.47 9.70 10.85
C LEU A 442 16.71 10.52 11.31
N ALA A 443 17.93 10.14 10.89
CA ALA A 443 18.78 10.90 9.93
C ALA A 443 20.32 10.72 10.08
N VAL A 444 21.00 10.39 8.96
CA VAL A 444 22.25 11.04 8.43
C VAL A 444 23.58 10.95 9.25
N TYR A 445 24.77 10.57 8.73
CA TYR A 445 25.22 9.92 7.46
C TYR A 445 26.75 9.59 7.50
N ASN A 446 27.20 8.56 6.76
CA ASN A 446 28.60 8.28 6.27
C ASN A 446 29.83 8.21 7.23
N ASP A 447 30.96 7.54 6.90
CA ASP A 447 31.44 6.92 5.64
C ASP A 447 31.55 5.36 5.65
N VAL A 448 32.04 4.75 4.55
CA VAL A 448 31.38 3.59 3.91
C VAL A 448 32.23 2.30 3.69
N SER A 449 31.62 1.11 3.90
CA SER A 449 32.14 -0.26 3.62
C SER A 449 31.59 -0.87 2.29
N PRO A 450 31.94 -2.09 1.82
CA PRO A 450 31.45 -2.61 0.53
C PRO A 450 29.93 -2.84 0.41
N ASP A 451 29.25 -3.40 1.42
CA ASP A 451 27.77 -3.47 1.41
C ASP A 451 27.16 -2.10 1.68
N ALA A 452 27.78 -1.32 2.56
CA ALA A 452 27.40 0.07 2.70
C ALA A 452 27.67 0.86 1.40
N LYS A 453 28.47 0.34 0.45
CA LYS A 453 28.73 0.90 -0.88
C LYS A 453 27.72 0.42 -1.91
N ARG A 454 27.15 -0.77 -1.75
CA ARG A 454 25.89 -1.14 -2.45
C ARG A 454 24.76 -0.24 -1.96
N GLU A 455 24.66 -0.02 -0.66
CA GLU A 455 23.74 0.94 -0.03
C GLU A 455 24.04 2.39 -0.44
N GLU A 456 25.31 2.77 -0.59
CA GLU A 456 25.75 4.08 -1.11
C GLU A 456 25.35 4.23 -2.57
N LEU A 457 25.52 3.22 -3.42
CA LEU A 457 25.07 3.27 -4.81
C LEU A 457 23.53 3.26 -4.88
N ARG A 458 22.86 2.51 -3.99
CA ARG A 458 21.39 2.52 -3.85
C ARG A 458 20.90 3.91 -3.48
N GLN A 459 21.45 4.49 -2.41
CA GLN A 459 21.08 5.80 -1.86
C GLN A 459 21.56 6.96 -2.73
N GLN A 460 22.82 7.03 -3.20
CA GLN A 460 23.27 8.06 -4.16
C GLN A 460 22.49 8.01 -5.47
N GLY A 461 22.11 6.81 -5.94
CA GLY A 461 21.24 6.68 -7.11
C GLY A 461 19.82 7.18 -6.82
N PHE A 462 19.31 6.96 -5.60
CA PHE A 462 18.03 7.48 -5.13
C PHE A 462 18.06 9.01 -4.90
N ASP A 463 19.16 9.54 -4.39
CA ASP A 463 19.42 10.98 -4.20
C ASP A 463 19.53 11.67 -5.56
N ALA A 464 20.25 11.07 -6.52
CA ALA A 464 20.30 11.55 -7.91
C ALA A 464 18.92 11.48 -8.59
N PHE A 465 18.17 10.40 -8.38
CA PHE A 465 16.81 10.23 -8.91
C PHE A 465 15.82 11.25 -8.32
N THR A 466 15.90 11.54 -7.02
CA THR A 466 15.05 12.54 -6.36
C THR A 466 15.48 13.97 -6.68
N ALA A 467 16.76 14.22 -6.95
CA ALA A 467 17.27 15.48 -7.50
C ALA A 467 16.95 15.67 -9.01
N GLY A 468 16.50 14.62 -9.70
CA GLY A 468 16.12 14.65 -11.12
C GLY A 468 17.24 14.33 -12.12
N ASP A 469 18.46 13.99 -11.66
CA ASP A 469 19.52 13.46 -12.53
C ASP A 469 19.38 11.94 -12.70
N TYR A 470 18.40 11.57 -13.51
CA TYR A 470 18.10 10.18 -13.84
C TYR A 470 19.23 9.50 -14.63
N GLN A 471 20.10 10.25 -15.32
CA GLN A 471 21.27 9.69 -16.02
C GLN A 471 22.39 9.30 -15.04
N ALA A 472 22.64 10.13 -14.03
CA ALA A 472 23.49 9.74 -12.91
C ALA A 472 22.90 8.55 -12.15
N ALA A 473 21.61 8.57 -11.82
CA ALA A 473 20.95 7.45 -11.14
C ALA A 473 21.11 6.12 -11.91
N ILE A 474 20.87 6.10 -13.22
CA ILE A 474 21.08 4.92 -14.07
C ILE A 474 22.56 4.49 -14.06
N ARG A 475 23.52 5.41 -14.17
CA ARG A 475 24.95 5.07 -14.14
C ARG A 475 25.34 4.43 -12.81
N ILE A 476 24.92 5.03 -11.69
CA ILE A 476 25.20 4.60 -10.32
C ILE A 476 24.57 3.23 -10.04
N TRP A 477 23.28 3.05 -10.35
CA TRP A 477 22.62 1.75 -10.21
C TRP A 477 23.11 0.70 -11.23
N SER A 478 23.62 1.11 -12.40
CA SER A 478 24.32 0.19 -13.32
C SER A 478 25.72 -0.21 -12.83
N GLU A 479 26.34 0.59 -11.96
CA GLU A 479 27.57 0.20 -11.25
C GLU A 479 27.26 -0.74 -10.07
N TRP A 480 26.12 -0.55 -9.39
CA TRP A 480 25.57 -1.55 -8.47
C TRP A 480 25.26 -2.87 -9.19
N LEU A 481 24.64 -2.84 -10.37
CA LEU A 481 24.36 -4.03 -11.18
C LEU A 481 25.64 -4.75 -11.68
N LYS A 482 26.77 -4.04 -11.87
CA LYS A 482 28.06 -4.68 -12.13
C LYS A 482 28.62 -5.39 -10.88
N ALA A 483 28.28 -4.93 -9.68
CA ALA A 483 28.66 -5.54 -8.40
C ALA A 483 27.69 -6.64 -7.92
N ASP A 484 26.47 -6.67 -8.44
CA ASP A 484 25.48 -7.73 -8.29
C ASP A 484 24.59 -7.87 -9.57
N PRO A 485 25.02 -8.70 -10.55
CA PRO A 485 24.31 -8.88 -11.82
C PRO A 485 22.95 -9.59 -11.74
N ARG A 486 22.47 -9.96 -10.55
CA ARG A 486 21.12 -10.52 -10.34
C ARG A 486 20.31 -9.73 -9.33
N ASN A 487 20.65 -8.47 -9.11
CA ASN A 487 19.88 -7.61 -8.21
C ASN A 487 18.56 -7.14 -8.85
N ALA A 488 17.44 -7.73 -8.41
CA ALA A 488 16.12 -7.37 -8.90
C ALA A 488 15.71 -5.93 -8.51
N GLU A 489 16.11 -5.44 -7.33
CA GLU A 489 15.82 -4.07 -6.88
C GLU A 489 16.57 -3.05 -7.75
N ALA A 490 17.87 -3.26 -8.00
CA ALA A 490 18.64 -2.39 -8.89
C ALA A 490 18.06 -2.34 -10.31
N LEU A 491 17.59 -3.47 -10.87
CA LEU A 491 16.91 -3.51 -12.16
C LEU A 491 15.55 -2.77 -12.14
N ALA A 492 14.78 -2.91 -11.06
CA ALA A 492 13.53 -2.17 -10.89
C ALA A 492 13.78 -0.65 -10.82
N LEU A 493 14.79 -0.22 -10.07
CA LEU A 493 15.18 1.18 -9.92
C LEU A 493 15.77 1.77 -11.21
N ILE A 494 16.61 1.02 -11.93
CA ILE A 494 17.07 1.37 -13.29
C ILE A 494 15.87 1.52 -14.24
N GLY A 495 14.86 0.65 -14.13
CA GLY A 495 13.61 0.78 -14.87
C GLY A 495 12.83 2.05 -14.53
N ASP A 496 12.63 2.35 -13.24
CA ASP A 496 12.00 3.59 -12.77
C ASP A 496 12.75 4.83 -13.31
N ALA A 497 14.09 4.82 -13.38
CA ALA A 497 14.87 5.92 -13.93
C ALA A 497 14.82 6.03 -15.47
N TRP A 498 14.79 4.91 -16.20
CA TRP A 498 14.56 4.96 -17.65
C TRP A 498 13.17 5.52 -17.98
N LEU A 499 12.13 5.25 -17.18
CA LEU A 499 10.82 5.92 -17.33
C LEU A 499 10.92 7.44 -17.14
N ARG A 500 11.69 7.90 -16.16
CA ARG A 500 11.87 9.34 -15.92
C ARG A 500 12.65 10.04 -17.05
N LEU A 501 13.46 9.31 -17.82
CA LEU A 501 14.07 9.76 -19.07
C LEU A 501 13.18 9.56 -20.32
N ASN A 502 11.92 9.15 -20.15
CA ASN A 502 10.99 8.83 -21.24
C ASN A 502 11.49 7.72 -22.19
N MET A 503 12.35 6.82 -21.69
CA MET A 503 12.97 5.70 -22.41
C MET A 503 12.21 4.39 -22.09
N GLN A 504 10.94 4.35 -22.49
CA GLN A 504 9.98 3.33 -22.05
C GLN A 504 10.40 1.88 -22.40
N ASP A 505 10.97 1.63 -23.57
CA ASP A 505 11.40 0.27 -23.96
C ASP A 505 12.49 -0.32 -23.03
N LYS A 506 13.47 0.51 -22.64
CA LYS A 506 14.54 0.10 -21.71
C LYS A 506 14.04 -0.09 -20.29
N ALA A 507 13.06 0.70 -19.87
CA ALA A 507 12.39 0.48 -18.60
C ALA A 507 11.63 -0.85 -18.60
N LEU A 508 10.96 -1.19 -19.70
CA LEU A 508 10.25 -2.46 -19.85
C LEU A 508 11.24 -3.64 -19.86
N GLU A 509 12.37 -3.54 -20.55
CA GLU A 509 13.43 -4.56 -20.52
C GLU A 509 13.94 -4.78 -19.08
N ALA A 510 14.32 -3.70 -18.37
CA ALA A 510 14.83 -3.78 -17.00
C ALA A 510 13.77 -4.30 -16.00
N TYR A 511 12.52 -3.86 -16.12
CA TYR A 511 11.41 -4.41 -15.33
C TYR A 511 11.15 -5.89 -15.65
N THR A 512 11.27 -6.32 -16.91
CA THR A 512 11.09 -7.73 -17.30
C THR A 512 12.17 -8.59 -16.68
N GLN A 513 13.44 -8.19 -16.80
CA GLN A 513 14.58 -8.87 -16.17
C GLN A 513 14.42 -8.91 -14.63
N SER A 514 13.96 -7.83 -14.01
CA SER A 514 13.68 -7.80 -12.55
C SER A 514 12.57 -8.79 -12.15
N LEU A 515 11.48 -8.89 -12.92
CA LEU A 515 10.38 -9.81 -12.66
C LEU A 515 10.70 -11.27 -13.02
N GLU A 516 11.59 -11.52 -13.99
CA GLU A 516 12.15 -12.85 -14.26
C GLU A 516 13.04 -13.35 -13.11
N ILE A 517 13.79 -12.44 -12.48
CA ILE A 517 14.64 -12.75 -11.32
C ILE A 517 13.81 -12.86 -10.03
N ASN A 518 12.84 -11.98 -9.82
CA ASN A 518 11.96 -11.98 -8.65
C ASN A 518 10.50 -11.66 -9.03
N PRO A 519 9.67 -12.68 -9.31
CA PRO A 519 8.23 -12.54 -9.56
C PRO A 519 7.41 -12.14 -8.32
N GLY A 520 7.98 -12.15 -7.11
CA GLY A 520 7.26 -11.80 -5.88
C GLY A 520 6.94 -10.30 -5.75
N GLN A 521 7.44 -9.47 -6.67
CA GLN A 521 7.31 -8.02 -6.63
C GLN A 521 5.95 -7.56 -7.21
N MET A 522 4.82 -7.80 -6.53
CA MET A 522 3.50 -7.41 -7.03
C MET A 522 3.43 -5.93 -7.45
N ASN A 523 4.02 -5.03 -6.66
CA ASN A 523 4.09 -3.60 -6.94
C ASN A 523 4.96 -3.25 -8.16
N LEU A 524 5.86 -4.13 -8.59
CA LEU A 524 6.59 -3.99 -9.84
C LEU A 524 5.82 -4.59 -11.02
N ALA A 525 5.14 -5.73 -10.85
CA ALA A 525 4.27 -6.30 -11.88
C ALA A 525 3.12 -5.34 -12.26
N ILE A 526 2.54 -4.63 -11.28
CA ILE A 526 1.53 -3.59 -11.50
C ILE A 526 2.12 -2.38 -12.27
N ARG A 527 3.40 -2.05 -12.05
CA ARG A 527 4.10 -0.98 -12.81
C ARG A 527 4.48 -1.43 -14.23
N HIS A 528 4.91 -2.68 -14.41
CA HIS A 528 5.21 -3.29 -15.70
C HIS A 528 3.96 -3.37 -16.58
N ALA A 529 2.84 -3.84 -16.04
CA ALA A 529 1.53 -3.82 -16.72
C ALA A 529 1.15 -2.40 -17.19
N ARG A 530 1.21 -1.41 -16.29
CA ARG A 530 0.93 0.00 -16.63
C ARG A 530 1.89 0.58 -17.68
N LEU A 531 3.11 0.05 -17.82
CA LEU A 531 4.05 0.42 -18.87
C LEU A 531 3.76 -0.27 -20.21
N LEU A 532 3.38 -1.55 -20.19
CA LEU A 532 2.85 -2.26 -21.37
C LEU A 532 1.64 -1.52 -21.96
N GLU A 533 0.71 -1.04 -21.11
CA GLU A 533 -0.41 -0.18 -21.53
C GLU A 533 0.07 1.09 -22.25
N GLN A 534 1.04 1.82 -21.68
CA GLN A 534 1.58 3.06 -22.27
C GLN A 534 2.28 2.81 -23.62
N LEU A 535 2.89 1.64 -23.79
CA LEU A 535 3.51 1.19 -25.05
C LEU A 535 2.51 0.54 -26.03
N ASN A 536 1.20 0.63 -25.75
CA ASN A 536 0.12 0.06 -26.55
C ASN A 536 0.21 -1.48 -26.72
N ARG A 537 0.90 -2.17 -25.81
CA ARG A 537 1.03 -3.64 -25.71
C ARG A 537 -0.04 -4.19 -24.77
N VAL A 538 -1.29 -3.92 -25.12
CA VAL A 538 -2.49 -4.12 -24.27
C VAL A 538 -2.66 -5.57 -23.84
N ASP A 539 -2.60 -6.52 -24.78
CA ASP A 539 -2.88 -7.95 -24.51
C ASP A 539 -1.88 -8.55 -23.51
N GLU A 540 -0.59 -8.23 -23.66
CA GLU A 540 0.46 -8.69 -22.73
C GLU A 540 0.26 -8.12 -21.31
N SER A 541 -0.25 -6.90 -21.18
CA SER A 541 -0.62 -6.33 -19.88
C SER A 541 -1.80 -7.06 -19.26
N ALA A 542 -2.77 -7.49 -20.07
CA ALA A 542 -3.91 -8.28 -19.62
C ALA A 542 -3.41 -9.63 -19.09
N ASP A 543 -2.59 -10.34 -19.88
CA ASP A 543 -2.07 -11.66 -19.52
C ASP A 543 -1.16 -11.62 -18.30
N LEU A 544 -0.33 -10.59 -18.14
CA LEU A 544 0.48 -10.39 -16.94
C LEU A 544 -0.39 -10.22 -15.68
N LEU A 545 -1.36 -9.30 -15.71
CA LEU A 545 -2.26 -9.08 -14.57
C LEU A 545 -3.14 -10.32 -14.29
N ASN A 546 -3.63 -11.00 -15.32
CA ASN A 546 -4.38 -12.25 -15.19
C ASN A 546 -3.50 -13.38 -14.62
N ALA A 547 -2.23 -13.48 -15.01
CA ALA A 547 -1.29 -14.46 -14.45
C ALA A 547 -1.03 -14.17 -12.96
N TYR A 548 -0.76 -12.92 -12.59
CA TYR A 548 -0.54 -12.53 -11.19
C TYR A 548 -1.81 -12.68 -10.34
N ALA A 549 -2.99 -12.34 -10.85
CA ALA A 549 -4.26 -12.53 -10.12
C ALA A 549 -4.60 -14.02 -9.91
N ARG A 550 -4.15 -14.92 -10.80
CA ARG A 550 -4.28 -16.38 -10.61
C ARG A 550 -3.20 -16.97 -9.70
N ALA A 551 -2.01 -16.36 -9.64
CA ALA A 551 -0.91 -16.79 -8.77
C ALA A 551 -1.03 -16.27 -7.32
N PHE A 552 -1.65 -15.10 -7.14
CA PHE A 552 -1.81 -14.43 -5.86
C PHE A 552 -3.28 -13.98 -5.65
N PRO A 553 -4.26 -14.92 -5.67
CA PRO A 553 -5.69 -14.57 -5.69
C PRO A 553 -6.16 -13.81 -4.45
N ASP A 554 -5.51 -14.02 -3.31
CA ASP A 554 -5.81 -13.36 -2.04
C ASP A 554 -4.94 -12.10 -1.80
N SER A 555 -4.31 -11.57 -2.86
CA SER A 555 -3.69 -10.25 -2.86
C SER A 555 -4.68 -9.19 -3.37
N PRO A 556 -5.22 -8.31 -2.50
CA PRO A 556 -6.18 -7.29 -2.94
C PRO A 556 -5.57 -6.32 -3.96
N ALA A 557 -4.30 -5.94 -3.78
CA ALA A 557 -3.61 -4.99 -4.66
C ALA A 557 -3.51 -5.46 -6.12
N VAL A 558 -3.29 -6.76 -6.35
CA VAL A 558 -3.24 -7.34 -7.71
C VAL A 558 -4.63 -7.38 -8.33
N THR A 559 -5.63 -7.82 -7.57
CA THR A 559 -7.04 -7.86 -8.00
C THR A 559 -7.59 -6.45 -8.27
N ILE A 560 -7.17 -5.47 -7.48
CA ILE A 560 -7.42 -4.04 -7.68
C ILE A 560 -6.77 -3.54 -8.98
N ALA A 561 -5.50 -3.86 -9.23
CA ALA A 561 -4.83 -3.45 -10.45
C ALA A 561 -5.47 -4.05 -11.71
N GLN A 562 -5.89 -5.32 -11.64
CA GLN A 562 -6.67 -6.00 -12.68
C GLN A 562 -8.01 -5.30 -12.94
N ALA A 563 -8.80 -5.00 -11.89
CA ALA A 563 -10.07 -4.29 -12.04
C ALA A 563 -9.89 -2.86 -12.60
N GLN A 564 -8.85 -2.13 -12.15
CA GLN A 564 -8.49 -0.82 -12.70
C GLN A 564 -8.09 -0.90 -14.19
N TRP A 565 -7.38 -1.96 -14.59
CA TRP A 565 -7.01 -2.22 -15.99
C TRP A 565 -8.26 -2.48 -16.85
N LEU A 566 -9.18 -3.32 -16.37
CA LEU A 566 -10.44 -3.66 -17.05
C LEU A 566 -11.32 -2.41 -17.26
N ASP A 567 -11.44 -1.53 -16.26
CA ASP A 567 -12.23 -0.29 -16.40
C ASP A 567 -11.60 0.69 -17.40
N ARG A 568 -10.26 0.83 -17.42
CA ARG A 568 -9.54 1.62 -18.46
C ARG A 568 -9.81 1.12 -19.88
N HIS A 569 -9.85 -0.20 -20.07
CA HIS A 569 -10.13 -0.84 -21.36
C HIS A 569 -11.64 -0.99 -21.66
N ARG A 570 -12.50 -0.24 -20.94
CA ARG A 570 -13.97 -0.23 -21.07
C ARG A 570 -14.66 -1.57 -20.74
N GLN A 571 -13.94 -2.56 -20.23
CA GLN A 571 -14.44 -3.85 -19.71
C GLN A 571 -15.01 -3.71 -18.28
N ARG A 572 -15.68 -2.58 -18.01
CA ARG A 572 -16.22 -2.16 -16.72
C ARG A 572 -17.12 -3.20 -16.03
N ARG A 573 -17.87 -3.98 -16.81
CA ARG A 573 -18.72 -5.06 -16.28
C ARG A 573 -17.91 -6.17 -15.62
N GLU A 574 -16.76 -6.52 -16.21
CA GLU A 574 -15.83 -7.52 -15.68
C GLU A 574 -15.04 -6.94 -14.50
N ALA A 575 -14.60 -5.68 -14.59
CA ALA A 575 -14.01 -4.94 -13.47
C ALA A 575 -14.89 -4.98 -12.21
N ARG A 576 -16.19 -4.68 -12.35
CA ARG A 576 -17.18 -4.76 -11.27
C ARG A 576 -17.35 -6.19 -10.74
N GLY A 577 -17.36 -7.20 -11.62
CA GLY A 577 -17.46 -8.60 -11.23
C GLY A 577 -16.27 -9.06 -10.37
N VAL A 578 -15.05 -8.78 -10.84
CA VAL A 578 -13.81 -9.04 -10.12
C VAL A 578 -13.80 -8.33 -8.76
N MET A 579 -14.23 -7.06 -8.72
CA MET A 579 -14.24 -6.28 -7.49
C MET A 579 -15.30 -6.75 -6.47
N LYS A 580 -16.49 -7.18 -6.91
CA LYS A 580 -17.47 -7.82 -6.03
C LYS A 580 -16.91 -9.09 -5.39
N GLY A 581 -16.32 -9.98 -6.18
CA GLY A 581 -15.65 -11.19 -5.68
C GLY A 581 -14.39 -10.95 -4.83
N LEU A 582 -13.88 -9.70 -4.77
CA LEU A 582 -12.85 -9.30 -3.81
C LEU A 582 -13.47 -8.85 -2.48
N VAL A 583 -14.52 -8.03 -2.52
CA VAL A 583 -15.24 -7.57 -1.33
C VAL A 583 -15.98 -8.71 -0.62
N GLU A 584 -16.50 -9.69 -1.37
CA GLU A 584 -17.11 -10.92 -0.80
C GLU A 584 -16.10 -11.78 -0.02
N ARG A 585 -14.81 -11.76 -0.39
CA ARG A 585 -13.73 -12.49 0.30
C ARG A 585 -13.05 -11.69 1.41
N HIS A 586 -13.05 -10.36 1.30
CA HIS A 586 -12.50 -9.46 2.31
C HIS A 586 -13.50 -8.34 2.64
N PRO A 587 -14.59 -8.62 3.39
CA PRO A 587 -15.63 -7.64 3.68
C PRO A 587 -15.12 -6.40 4.43
N GLU A 588 -14.05 -6.56 5.21
CA GLU A 588 -13.34 -5.51 5.95
C GLU A 588 -12.63 -4.48 5.06
N ASN A 589 -12.35 -4.82 3.78
CA ASN A 589 -11.39 -4.07 2.96
C ASN A 589 -12.00 -2.76 2.40
N ILE A 590 -11.69 -1.66 3.08
CA ILE A 590 -12.11 -0.30 2.72
C ILE A 590 -11.66 0.05 1.30
N GLU A 591 -10.39 -0.16 0.92
CA GLU A 591 -9.90 0.20 -0.42
C GLU A 591 -10.66 -0.53 -1.53
N ALA A 592 -10.91 -1.83 -1.38
CA ALA A 592 -11.70 -2.63 -2.31
C ALA A 592 -13.16 -2.11 -2.40
N ARG A 593 -13.80 -1.77 -1.28
CA ARG A 593 -15.15 -1.18 -1.27
C ARG A 593 -15.20 0.23 -1.87
N LEU A 594 -14.16 1.05 -1.69
CA LEU A 594 -14.06 2.38 -2.31
C LEU A 594 -13.92 2.27 -3.84
N ILE A 595 -13.10 1.33 -4.32
CA ILE A 595 -12.94 1.09 -5.76
C ILE A 595 -14.21 0.45 -6.33
N LEU A 596 -14.87 -0.46 -5.60
CA LEU A 596 -16.20 -0.95 -5.97
C LEU A 596 -17.19 0.23 -6.15
N GLN A 597 -17.19 1.20 -5.24
CA GLN A 597 -18.05 2.38 -5.32
C GLN A 597 -17.86 3.20 -6.61
N THR A 598 -16.69 3.15 -7.25
CA THR A 598 -16.46 3.81 -8.56
C THR A 598 -16.94 2.98 -9.74
N LEU A 599 -17.11 1.66 -9.57
CA LEU A 599 -17.52 0.68 -10.58
C LEU A 599 -19.03 0.33 -10.55
N LEU A 600 -19.74 0.66 -9.46
CA LEU A 600 -21.19 0.40 -9.33
C LEU A 600 -22.03 1.42 -10.11
N ASP A 601 -22.78 0.93 -11.10
CA ASP A 601 -23.61 1.76 -11.99
C ASP A 601 -25.00 2.07 -11.39
N GLU A 602 -25.60 1.15 -10.62
CA GLU A 602 -26.94 1.30 -10.03
C GLU A 602 -26.89 2.10 -8.70
N PRO A 603 -27.82 3.05 -8.46
CA PRO A 603 -27.89 3.80 -7.20
C PRO A 603 -28.07 2.92 -5.97
N VAL A 604 -28.91 1.88 -6.05
CA VAL A 604 -29.18 0.94 -4.95
C VAL A 604 -27.90 0.21 -4.52
N GLU A 605 -27.09 -0.26 -5.47
CA GLU A 605 -25.82 -0.92 -5.18
C GLU A 605 -24.83 0.05 -4.53
N ARG A 606 -24.68 1.27 -5.09
CA ARG A 606 -23.80 2.32 -4.55
C ARG A 606 -24.17 2.70 -3.12
N TYR A 607 -25.45 2.87 -2.84
CA TYR A 607 -25.93 3.23 -1.53
C TYR A 607 -25.74 2.10 -0.49
N ALA A 608 -26.01 0.85 -0.86
CA ALA A 608 -25.78 -0.30 0.00
C ALA A 608 -24.28 -0.44 0.37
N ASN A 609 -23.39 -0.29 -0.61
CA ASN A 609 -21.94 -0.33 -0.36
C ASN A 609 -21.44 0.87 0.48
N MET A 610 -22.08 2.04 0.39
CA MET A 610 -21.80 3.17 1.29
C MET A 610 -22.24 2.93 2.73
N HIS A 611 -23.39 2.28 2.96
CA HIS A 611 -23.75 1.81 4.30
C HIS A 611 -22.71 0.80 4.82
N GLU A 612 -22.23 -0.08 3.95
CA GLU A 612 -21.08 -0.97 4.16
C GLU A 612 -19.85 -0.26 4.74
N LEU A 613 -19.35 0.72 3.97
CA LEU A 613 -18.22 1.57 4.34
C LEU A 613 -18.46 2.30 5.68
N LEU A 614 -19.66 2.83 5.91
CA LEU A 614 -20.02 3.49 7.16
C LEU A 614 -20.02 2.54 8.37
N ALA A 615 -20.48 1.30 8.20
CA ALA A 615 -20.47 0.30 9.27
C ALA A 615 -19.03 -0.02 9.72
N ILE A 616 -18.14 -0.25 8.74
CA ILE A 616 -16.70 -0.51 8.98
C ILE A 616 -16.04 0.72 9.63
N GLY A 617 -16.30 1.93 9.09
CA GLY A 617 -15.76 3.19 9.60
C GLY A 617 -16.22 3.56 11.02
N ARG A 618 -17.31 2.95 11.51
CA ARG A 618 -17.80 3.07 12.90
C ARG A 618 -17.20 2.05 13.86
N GLY A 619 -16.43 1.06 13.38
CA GLY A 619 -15.96 -0.07 14.18
C GLY A 619 -15.02 0.28 15.35
N ALA A 620 -14.24 1.36 15.25
CA ALA A 620 -13.35 1.83 16.31
C ALA A 620 -13.04 3.33 16.22
N GLU A 621 -13.01 4.05 17.36
CA GLU A 621 -12.67 5.49 17.39
C GLU A 621 -11.28 5.79 16.81
N THR A 622 -10.32 4.88 16.99
CA THR A 622 -8.95 4.97 16.46
C THR A 622 -8.93 5.10 14.94
N HIS A 623 -9.90 4.50 14.24
CA HIS A 623 -9.94 4.46 12.77
C HIS A 623 -10.63 5.68 12.15
N LEU A 624 -11.39 6.47 12.93
CA LEU A 624 -12.18 7.60 12.43
C LEU A 624 -11.36 8.61 11.62
N PHE A 625 -10.10 8.88 12.01
CA PHE A 625 -9.21 9.80 11.28
C PHE A 625 -8.75 9.23 9.93
N GLY A 626 -8.46 7.92 9.85
CA GLY A 626 -8.15 7.24 8.60
C GLY A 626 -9.35 7.27 7.67
N PHE A 627 -10.50 6.80 8.16
CA PHE A 627 -11.76 6.79 7.42
C PHE A 627 -12.19 8.17 6.92
N GLY A 628 -11.92 9.23 7.70
CA GLY A 628 -12.13 10.62 7.25
C GLY A 628 -11.26 11.00 6.05
N ARG A 629 -9.98 10.58 6.03
CA ARG A 629 -9.10 10.78 4.87
C ARG A 629 -9.59 9.98 3.66
N ASP A 630 -10.13 8.79 3.88
CA ASP A 630 -10.64 7.91 2.82
C ASP A 630 -11.91 8.48 2.17
N ILE A 631 -12.86 8.98 2.97
CA ILE A 631 -14.03 9.75 2.52
C ILE A 631 -13.62 10.92 1.61
N PHE A 632 -12.56 11.64 1.99
CA PHE A 632 -12.05 12.77 1.22
C PHE A 632 -11.31 12.33 -0.07
N ALA A 633 -10.45 11.31 0.02
CA ALA A 633 -9.62 10.84 -1.09
C ALA A 633 -10.43 10.18 -2.21
N ALA A 634 -11.49 9.44 -1.86
CA ALA A 634 -12.44 8.89 -2.83
C ALA A 634 -13.58 9.87 -3.21
N GLU A 635 -13.51 11.11 -2.73
CA GLU A 635 -14.52 12.17 -2.93
C GLU A 635 -15.96 11.70 -2.64
N LEU A 636 -16.17 10.84 -1.62
CA LEU A 636 -17.46 10.18 -1.36
C LEU A 636 -18.61 11.16 -1.10
N LEU A 637 -18.31 12.35 -0.59
CA LEU A 637 -19.30 13.41 -0.37
C LEU A 637 -19.75 14.12 -1.66
N THR A 638 -19.20 13.77 -2.83
CA THR A 638 -19.53 14.40 -4.12
C THR A 638 -20.57 13.65 -4.96
N ILE A 639 -20.97 12.44 -4.56
CA ILE A 639 -21.96 11.63 -5.29
C ILE A 639 -23.36 11.72 -4.66
N PRO A 640 -24.46 11.44 -5.39
CA PRO A 640 -25.82 11.57 -4.85
C PRO A 640 -26.10 10.68 -3.63
N GLU A 641 -25.45 9.52 -3.52
CA GLU A 641 -25.65 8.60 -2.39
C GLU A 641 -24.90 9.04 -1.09
N ALA A 642 -24.19 10.17 -1.12
CA ALA A 642 -23.38 10.69 -0.01
C ALA A 642 -24.13 10.90 1.32
N SER A 643 -25.47 10.98 1.30
CA SER A 643 -26.29 11.27 2.48
C SER A 643 -26.14 10.29 3.62
N VAL A 644 -25.74 9.05 3.33
CA VAL A 644 -25.33 8.02 4.30
C VAL A 644 -24.35 8.57 5.34
N PHE A 645 -23.45 9.48 4.94
CA PHE A 645 -22.39 10.01 5.80
C PHE A 645 -22.77 11.29 6.55
N PHE A 646 -23.86 11.99 6.20
CA PHE A 646 -24.07 13.36 6.69
C PHE A 646 -24.25 13.42 8.22
N ASP A 647 -25.12 12.58 8.79
CA ASP A 647 -25.34 12.50 10.24
C ASP A 647 -24.05 12.12 10.99
N PHE A 648 -23.31 11.15 10.45
CA PHE A 648 -22.03 10.69 10.99
C PHE A 648 -20.95 11.76 10.95
N VAL A 649 -20.88 12.55 9.87
CA VAL A 649 -19.96 13.68 9.74
C VAL A 649 -20.32 14.80 10.71
N ARG A 650 -21.61 15.14 10.84
CA ARG A 650 -22.08 16.15 11.81
C ARG A 650 -21.77 15.75 13.26
N GLY A 651 -22.09 14.52 13.66
CA GLY A 651 -21.78 13.97 14.99
C GLY A 651 -20.27 13.96 15.26
N THR A 652 -19.47 13.35 14.37
CA THR A 652 -18.01 13.26 14.52
C THR A 652 -17.33 14.64 14.59
N ALA A 653 -17.81 15.63 13.83
CA ALA A 653 -17.31 17.00 13.84
C ALA A 653 -17.62 17.79 15.14
N ALA A 654 -18.63 17.36 15.90
CA ALA A 654 -19.02 17.95 17.18
C ALA A 654 -18.40 17.21 18.38
N GLU A 655 -18.54 15.89 18.40
CA GLU A 655 -18.36 15.06 19.60
C GLU A 655 -16.95 14.45 19.73
N SER A 656 -16.27 14.17 18.61
CA SER A 656 -15.03 13.37 18.63
C SER A 656 -13.96 13.95 19.56
N PRO A 657 -13.39 13.16 20.49
CA PRO A 657 -12.43 13.66 21.50
C PRO A 657 -11.08 14.05 20.89
N ASN A 658 -10.69 13.44 19.75
CA ASN A 658 -9.44 13.74 19.08
C ASN A 658 -9.57 15.03 18.24
N LYS A 659 -8.80 16.07 18.61
CA LYS A 659 -8.76 17.36 17.90
C LYS A 659 -8.51 17.22 16.40
N LYS A 660 -7.56 16.37 15.97
CA LYS A 660 -7.24 16.19 14.52
C LYS A 660 -8.41 15.58 13.75
N THR A 661 -9.11 14.62 14.36
CA THR A 661 -10.35 14.05 13.81
C THR A 661 -11.43 15.13 13.72
N ARG A 662 -11.65 15.87 14.80
CA ARG A 662 -12.66 16.93 14.85
C ARG A 662 -12.41 18.01 13.78
N GLU A 663 -11.17 18.49 13.62
CA GLU A 663 -10.79 19.47 12.59
C GLU A 663 -10.97 18.92 11.15
N LEU A 664 -10.65 17.64 10.92
CA LEU A 664 -10.86 16.99 9.62
C LEU A 664 -12.35 16.92 9.27
N TYR A 665 -13.20 16.38 10.14
CA TYR A 665 -14.63 16.29 9.88
C TYR A 665 -15.33 17.66 9.85
N GLN A 666 -14.84 18.65 10.60
CA GLN A 666 -15.29 20.04 10.48
C GLN A 666 -14.97 20.66 9.11
N SER A 667 -13.98 20.14 8.36
CA SER A 667 -13.70 20.58 6.99
C SER A 667 -14.69 20.03 5.95
N PHE A 668 -15.46 18.99 6.29
CA PHE A 668 -16.48 18.38 5.44
C PHE A 668 -17.87 19.00 5.62
N LEU A 669 -18.10 19.75 6.71
CA LEU A 669 -19.36 20.44 6.96
C LEU A 669 -19.64 21.49 5.85
N PRO A 670 -20.88 21.63 5.36
CA PRO A 670 -21.21 22.56 4.28
C PRO A 670 -20.86 24.02 4.60
N LEU A 671 -20.52 24.79 3.57
CA LEU A 671 -20.36 26.24 3.66
C LEU A 671 -21.71 26.92 3.95
N THR A 672 -21.81 27.58 5.10
CA THR A 672 -23.02 28.27 5.58
C THR A 672 -23.15 29.73 5.12
N GLU A 673 -22.02 30.38 4.85
CA GLU A 673 -21.91 31.83 4.65
C GLU A 673 -21.12 32.17 3.37
N LYS A 674 -21.19 33.43 2.95
CA LYS A 674 -20.44 33.94 1.80
C LYS A 674 -18.99 34.25 2.16
N ILE A 675 -18.07 33.63 1.45
CA ILE A 675 -16.65 33.97 1.49
C ILE A 675 -16.37 35.08 0.48
N THR A 676 -15.80 36.17 0.97
CA THR A 676 -15.30 37.28 0.13
C THR A 676 -13.78 37.34 0.26
N GLU A 677 -13.08 37.10 -0.85
CA GLU A 677 -11.64 37.26 -0.92
C GLU A 677 -11.27 38.60 -1.59
N ASN A 678 -10.80 39.54 -0.77
CA ASN A 678 -10.18 40.80 -1.21
C ASN A 678 -8.65 40.77 -1.02
N PHE A 679 -8.10 39.64 -0.59
CA PHE A 679 -6.68 39.34 -0.45
C PHE A 679 -5.90 40.36 0.40
N VAL A 680 -6.37 40.58 1.62
CA VAL A 680 -5.86 41.59 2.57
C VAL A 680 -4.40 41.27 2.99
N MET A 681 -3.58 42.31 3.19
CA MET A 681 -2.18 42.21 3.65
C MET A 681 -1.25 41.32 2.79
N ASN A 682 -1.42 41.29 1.47
CA ASN A 682 -0.59 40.49 0.56
C ASN A 682 -0.66 38.95 0.83
N LYS A 683 -1.77 38.47 1.41
CA LYS A 683 -2.07 37.05 1.67
C LYS A 683 -3.44 36.61 1.14
N LEU A 684 -3.56 35.30 0.88
CA LEU A 684 -4.81 34.57 0.67
C LEU A 684 -5.41 34.17 2.03
N SER A 685 -6.73 34.14 2.17
CA SER A 685 -7.39 33.66 3.41
C SER A 685 -7.41 32.13 3.52
N ASP A 686 -7.48 31.63 4.76
CA ASP A 686 -7.50 30.20 5.07
C ASP A 686 -8.72 29.44 4.50
N ASN A 687 -9.69 30.12 3.89
CA ASN A 687 -10.83 29.50 3.21
C ASN A 687 -10.45 28.84 1.88
N TRP A 688 -9.32 29.23 1.26
CA TRP A 688 -8.90 28.73 -0.05
C TRP A 688 -7.72 27.76 0.05
N ILE A 689 -7.59 26.90 -0.97
CA ILE A 689 -6.42 26.05 -1.22
C ILE A 689 -5.90 26.39 -2.62
N ALA A 690 -4.64 26.80 -2.72
CA ALA A 690 -4.01 27.16 -3.98
C ALA A 690 -3.19 26.00 -4.55
N PHE A 691 -3.36 25.76 -5.86
CA PHE A 691 -2.60 24.79 -6.64
C PHE A 691 -1.90 25.52 -7.80
N GLY A 692 -0.60 25.32 -7.94
CA GLY A 692 0.26 26.13 -8.81
C GLY A 692 0.88 27.34 -8.09
N GLY A 693 1.46 28.26 -8.85
CA GLY A 693 2.09 29.47 -8.33
C GLY A 693 1.07 30.54 -7.96
N PHE A 694 1.11 31.00 -6.72
CA PHE A 694 0.32 32.14 -6.22
C PHE A 694 1.26 33.25 -5.76
N ARG A 695 1.13 34.46 -6.33
CA ARG A 695 2.02 35.59 -6.02
C ARG A 695 1.23 36.89 -5.80
N PRO A 696 1.51 37.65 -4.72
CA PRO A 696 1.01 39.01 -4.60
C PRO A 696 1.66 39.90 -5.67
N SER A 697 0.83 40.72 -6.29
CA SER A 697 1.19 41.80 -7.22
C SER A 697 0.95 43.15 -6.54
N ALA A 698 1.32 44.25 -7.21
CA ALA A 698 1.13 45.58 -6.65
C ALA A 698 -0.37 45.92 -6.44
N PHE A 699 -0.65 46.82 -5.49
CA PHE A 699 -1.99 47.38 -5.24
C PHE A 699 -3.09 46.36 -4.88
N GLY A 700 -2.74 45.28 -4.16
CA GLY A 700 -3.73 44.29 -3.69
C GLY A 700 -4.30 43.43 -4.82
N ARG A 701 -3.50 43.15 -5.84
CA ARG A 701 -3.81 42.25 -6.95
C ARG A 701 -2.95 40.99 -6.87
N TYR A 702 -3.42 39.87 -7.42
CA TYR A 702 -2.72 38.59 -7.29
C TYR A 702 -2.59 37.88 -8.63
N GLU A 703 -1.39 37.41 -8.94
CA GLU A 703 -1.13 36.56 -10.09
C GLU A 703 -1.21 35.09 -9.66
N LEU A 704 -2.25 34.40 -10.12
CA LEU A 704 -2.38 32.95 -10.09
C LEU A 704 -1.81 32.43 -11.40
N ARG A 705 -0.81 31.54 -11.36
CA ARG A 705 -0.05 31.08 -12.53
C ARG A 705 0.31 29.60 -12.44
N ALA A 706 0.21 28.87 -13.55
CA ALA A 706 0.64 27.48 -13.64
C ALA A 706 2.16 27.32 -13.44
N GLY A 707 2.57 26.20 -12.83
CA GLY A 707 3.96 25.75 -12.85
C GLY A 707 4.44 25.45 -14.27
N SER A 708 5.75 25.41 -14.51
CA SER A 708 6.35 25.10 -15.82
C SER A 708 5.98 23.70 -16.36
N ASP A 709 5.48 22.84 -15.47
CA ASP A 709 5.02 21.47 -15.63
C ASP A 709 3.49 21.34 -15.72
N MET A 710 2.74 22.43 -15.53
CA MET A 710 1.28 22.42 -15.34
C MET A 710 0.53 23.22 -16.43
N SER A 711 -0.65 22.73 -16.82
CA SER A 711 -1.57 23.38 -17.76
C SER A 711 -2.61 24.29 -17.09
N GLU A 712 -3.00 24.00 -15.83
CA GLU A 712 -3.82 24.88 -15.00
C GLU A 712 -3.14 25.25 -13.67
N ALA A 713 -3.54 26.38 -13.11
CA ALA A 713 -3.40 26.69 -11.68
C ALA A 713 -4.79 27.05 -11.16
N PHE A 714 -5.14 26.63 -9.95
CA PHE A 714 -6.50 26.84 -9.45
C PHE A 714 -6.56 27.17 -7.95
N LEU A 715 -7.62 27.87 -7.55
CA LEU A 715 -7.99 28.09 -6.15
C LEU A 715 -9.27 27.31 -5.85
N ARG A 716 -9.20 26.31 -4.95
CA ARG A 716 -10.35 25.54 -4.45
C ARG A 716 -10.87 26.16 -3.15
N LEU A 717 -12.18 26.35 -3.03
CA LEU A 717 -12.83 26.80 -1.81
C LEU A 717 -13.08 25.62 -0.86
N LYS A 718 -12.65 25.71 0.40
CA LYS A 718 -12.95 24.71 1.44
C LYS A 718 -14.45 24.74 1.80
N LYS A 719 -14.99 23.60 2.25
CA LYS A 719 -16.42 23.43 2.63
C LYS A 719 -17.42 23.62 1.47
N SER A 720 -16.93 23.78 0.24
CA SER A 720 -17.77 23.98 -0.95
C SER A 720 -18.27 22.68 -1.57
N GLU A 721 -17.80 21.53 -1.06
CA GLU A 721 -18.09 20.20 -1.59
C GLU A 721 -19.60 19.88 -1.58
N LEU A 722 -20.32 20.27 -0.52
CA LEU A 722 -21.77 20.08 -0.35
C LEU A 722 -22.59 21.34 -0.73
N LEU A 723 -21.99 22.26 -1.50
CA LEU A 723 -22.62 23.49 -1.95
C LEU A 723 -23.44 23.25 -3.23
N ARG A 724 -24.71 22.87 -3.05
CA ARG A 724 -25.67 22.61 -4.13
C ARG A 724 -26.00 23.86 -4.95
N ASP A 725 -26.78 24.76 -4.34
CA ASP A 725 -27.23 26.03 -4.90
C ASP A 725 -26.28 27.11 -4.37
N GLY A 726 -25.77 27.94 -5.27
CA GLY A 726 -24.63 28.80 -4.95
C GLY A 726 -24.19 29.65 -6.12
N PHE A 727 -23.18 30.48 -5.86
CA PHE A 727 -22.48 31.21 -6.92
C PHE A 727 -20.99 31.29 -6.61
N ILE A 728 -20.20 31.43 -7.68
CA ILE A 728 -18.82 31.90 -7.63
C ILE A 728 -18.64 33.03 -8.63
N GLU A 729 -17.95 34.06 -8.19
CA GLU A 729 -17.84 35.34 -8.89
C GLU A 729 -16.42 35.87 -8.72
N VAL A 730 -15.83 36.36 -9.82
CA VAL A 730 -14.42 36.78 -9.84
C VAL A 730 -14.28 38.07 -10.65
N THR A 731 -13.43 38.97 -10.17
CA THR A 731 -13.00 40.17 -10.90
C THR A 731 -11.58 39.97 -11.40
N LEU A 732 -11.39 40.02 -12.72
CA LEU A 732 -10.15 39.69 -13.43
C LEU A 732 -9.63 40.89 -14.20
N ASP A 733 -8.43 41.37 -13.88
CA ASP A 733 -7.80 42.49 -14.58
C ASP A 733 -7.16 42.02 -15.90
N GLU A 734 -6.45 40.90 -15.87
CA GLU A 734 -5.72 40.30 -17.00
C GLU A 734 -5.73 38.77 -16.91
N SER A 735 -5.53 38.12 -18.06
CA SER A 735 -5.29 36.68 -18.18
C SER A 735 -4.37 36.38 -19.37
N ALA A 736 -3.78 35.18 -19.36
CA ALA A 736 -3.18 34.55 -20.54
C ALA A 736 -3.60 33.08 -20.55
N GLY A 737 -4.00 32.59 -21.73
CA GLY A 737 -4.77 31.36 -21.88
C GLY A 737 -6.27 31.55 -21.55
N ALA A 738 -6.98 30.43 -21.53
CA ALA A 738 -8.37 30.33 -21.10
C ALA A 738 -8.53 30.66 -19.61
N PHE A 739 -9.75 31.00 -19.18
CA PHE A 739 -10.10 31.17 -17.78
C PHE A 739 -11.47 30.59 -17.45
N TRP A 740 -11.55 29.76 -16.41
CA TRP A 740 -12.73 29.03 -16.00
C TRP A 740 -13.12 29.29 -14.53
N LEU A 741 -14.41 29.51 -14.32
CA LEU A 741 -15.11 29.30 -13.05
C LEU A 741 -15.66 27.87 -13.03
N TYR A 742 -15.58 27.18 -11.89
CA TYR A 742 -16.14 25.85 -11.70
C TYR A 742 -17.07 25.82 -10.49
N ALA A 743 -18.17 25.07 -10.64
CA ALA A 743 -19.10 24.69 -9.60
C ALA A 743 -19.29 23.17 -9.63
N ARG A 744 -19.50 22.53 -8.47
CA ARG A 744 -19.70 21.07 -8.38
C ARG A 744 -18.60 20.27 -9.11
N ARG A 745 -17.32 20.67 -8.99
CA ARG A 745 -16.17 19.97 -9.59
C ARG A 745 -15.71 18.82 -8.68
N CYS A 746 -15.47 17.66 -9.27
CA CYS A 746 -14.79 16.52 -8.66
C CYS A 746 -13.99 15.78 -9.76
N SER A 747 -13.40 14.65 -9.43
CA SER A 747 -12.72 13.75 -10.37
C SER A 747 -13.61 13.24 -11.51
N LYS A 748 -14.92 13.09 -11.28
CA LYS A 748 -15.88 12.52 -12.23
C LYS A 748 -16.68 13.58 -13.00
N SER A 749 -17.07 14.67 -12.37
CA SER A 749 -17.98 15.66 -12.96
C SER A 749 -17.60 17.10 -12.63
N MET A 750 -18.11 18.04 -13.44
CA MET A 750 -17.98 19.47 -13.19
C MET A 750 -19.00 20.28 -13.98
N VAL A 751 -19.48 21.38 -13.40
CA VAL A 751 -20.05 22.51 -14.14
C VAL A 751 -18.94 23.55 -14.30
N ARG A 752 -18.64 24.00 -15.53
CA ARG A 752 -17.68 25.09 -15.77
C ARG A 752 -18.25 26.18 -16.67
N TYR A 753 -17.86 27.41 -16.40
CA TYR A 753 -18.23 28.60 -17.17
C TYR A 753 -17.04 29.54 -17.28
N GLY A 754 -16.74 30.03 -18.48
CA GLY A 754 -15.52 30.78 -18.72
C GLY A 754 -15.30 31.05 -20.19
N TYR A 755 -14.12 31.53 -20.54
CA TYR A 755 -13.72 31.80 -21.92
C TYR A 755 -12.40 31.11 -22.23
N ASP A 756 -12.19 30.89 -23.53
CA ASP A 756 -11.00 30.25 -24.09
C ASP A 756 -10.12 31.24 -24.88
N ASP A 757 -9.03 30.70 -25.38
CA ASP A 757 -8.09 31.29 -26.33
C ASP A 757 -8.62 31.33 -27.77
N GLU A 758 -9.58 30.47 -28.14
CA GLU A 758 -10.29 30.52 -29.44
C GLU A 758 -11.22 31.74 -29.59
N GLY A 759 -11.44 32.52 -28.53
CA GLY A 759 -12.29 33.73 -28.54
C GLY A 759 -13.77 33.44 -28.32
N PHE A 760 -14.11 32.35 -27.64
CA PHE A 760 -15.47 31.99 -27.24
C PHE A 760 -15.63 32.04 -25.72
N ILE A 761 -16.85 32.36 -25.30
CA ILE A 761 -17.31 32.16 -23.92
C ILE A 761 -18.25 30.95 -23.90
N ARG A 762 -18.01 30.00 -22.99
CA ARG A 762 -18.72 28.71 -22.92
C ARG A 762 -19.25 28.45 -21.52
N ILE A 763 -20.39 27.77 -21.45
CA ILE A 763 -20.89 27.12 -20.24
C ILE A 763 -21.07 25.63 -20.55
N GLN A 764 -20.61 24.76 -19.65
CA GLN A 764 -20.44 23.32 -19.91
C GLN A 764 -20.71 22.47 -18.66
N THR A 765 -21.28 21.28 -18.84
CA THR A 765 -21.26 20.20 -17.85
C THR A 765 -20.51 18.98 -18.39
N TRP A 766 -19.73 18.36 -17.52
CA TRP A 766 -18.92 17.17 -17.81
C TRP A 766 -19.26 16.05 -16.82
N LEU A 767 -19.25 14.79 -17.29
CA LEU A 767 -19.45 13.60 -16.47
C LEU A 767 -18.69 12.40 -17.06
N ASN A 768 -17.81 11.81 -16.26
CA ASN A 768 -16.87 10.74 -16.61
C ASN A 768 -15.98 11.08 -17.81
N GLY A 769 -15.47 12.32 -17.84
CA GLY A 769 -14.61 12.83 -18.92
C GLY A 769 -15.36 13.19 -20.22
N GLU A 770 -16.66 12.92 -20.31
CA GLU A 770 -17.48 13.28 -21.48
C GLU A 770 -18.24 14.59 -21.25
N LEU A 771 -18.29 15.45 -22.28
CA LEU A 771 -19.08 16.68 -22.29
C LEU A 771 -20.56 16.33 -22.44
N ARG A 772 -21.39 16.58 -21.41
CA ARG A 772 -22.82 16.19 -21.39
C ARG A 772 -23.72 17.27 -21.98
N THR A 773 -23.56 18.51 -21.54
CA THR A 773 -24.34 19.66 -22.02
C THR A 773 -23.42 20.86 -22.19
N TYR A 774 -23.64 21.66 -23.23
CA TYR A 774 -22.88 22.91 -23.43
C TYR A 774 -23.66 23.95 -24.22
N GLU A 775 -23.34 25.21 -23.96
CA GLU A 775 -23.60 26.33 -24.86
C GLU A 775 -22.30 27.15 -25.03
N SER A 776 -22.15 27.80 -26.19
CA SER A 776 -21.00 28.67 -26.49
C SER A 776 -21.40 29.86 -27.34
N ARG A 777 -20.69 30.98 -27.22
CA ARG A 777 -20.88 32.19 -28.03
C ARG A 777 -19.52 32.83 -28.34
N PRO A 778 -19.31 33.41 -29.53
CA PRO A 778 -18.15 34.28 -29.77
C PRO A 778 -18.13 35.43 -28.77
N TRP A 779 -16.96 35.73 -28.18
CA TRP A 779 -16.81 36.74 -27.15
C TRP A 779 -15.41 37.36 -27.15
N LEU A 780 -15.34 38.64 -27.50
CA LEU A 780 -14.12 39.42 -27.31
C LEU A 780 -14.10 39.94 -25.86
N ARG A 781 -13.01 39.68 -25.13
CA ARG A 781 -12.81 40.21 -23.78
C ARG A 781 -12.78 41.75 -23.81
N PRO A 782 -13.68 42.46 -23.10
CA PRO A 782 -13.65 43.92 -23.08
C PRO A 782 -12.41 44.43 -22.31
N PRO A 783 -11.89 45.63 -22.63
CA PRO A 783 -10.68 46.16 -22.03
C PRO A 783 -10.88 46.50 -20.54
N GLY A 784 -9.84 46.25 -19.73
CA GLY A 784 -9.84 46.48 -18.29
C GLY A 784 -10.36 45.28 -17.47
N SER A 785 -10.81 45.57 -16.25
CA SER A 785 -11.29 44.54 -15.32
C SER A 785 -12.65 43.95 -15.76
N VAL A 786 -12.73 42.63 -15.81
CA VAL A 786 -13.94 41.89 -16.20
C VAL A 786 -14.46 41.08 -15.01
N LYS A 787 -15.76 41.19 -14.73
CA LYS A 787 -16.43 40.44 -13.66
C LYS A 787 -17.17 39.25 -14.25
N LEU A 788 -16.71 38.03 -13.99
CA LEU A 788 -17.43 36.79 -14.33
C LEU A 788 -18.19 36.28 -13.10
N ARG A 789 -19.38 35.72 -13.31
CA ARG A 789 -20.15 34.99 -12.28
C ARG A 789 -20.74 33.72 -12.88
N LEU A 790 -20.54 32.59 -12.21
CA LEU A 790 -21.26 31.34 -12.41
C LEU A 790 -22.26 31.20 -11.26
N GLU A 791 -23.54 31.09 -11.58
CA GLU A 791 -24.62 30.85 -10.62
C GLU A 791 -25.28 29.49 -10.91
N VAL A 792 -25.54 28.72 -9.86
CA VAL A 792 -26.21 27.42 -9.94
C VAL A 792 -27.44 27.44 -9.03
N ARG A 793 -28.59 27.06 -9.61
CA ARG A 793 -29.91 27.05 -8.99
C ARG A 793 -30.67 25.80 -9.41
N GLY A 794 -31.00 24.93 -8.45
CA GLY A 794 -31.67 23.66 -8.70
C GLY A 794 -30.91 22.79 -9.71
N ASP A 795 -31.48 22.64 -10.90
CA ASP A 795 -30.98 21.83 -12.02
C ASP A 795 -30.47 22.69 -13.20
N GLY A 796 -30.24 24.00 -12.96
CA GLY A 796 -29.79 24.98 -13.95
C GLY A 796 -28.51 25.74 -13.56
N ALA A 797 -27.65 26.00 -14.55
CA ALA A 797 -26.49 26.88 -14.42
C ALA A 797 -26.60 28.11 -15.33
N VAL A 798 -26.20 29.29 -14.84
CA VAL A 798 -26.20 30.56 -15.59
C VAL A 798 -24.85 31.27 -15.46
N GLY A 799 -24.27 31.62 -16.61
CA GLY A 799 -23.06 32.43 -16.70
C GLY A 799 -23.36 33.91 -16.98
N TYR A 800 -22.68 34.80 -16.25
CA TYR A 800 -22.79 36.26 -16.40
C TYR A 800 -21.43 36.92 -16.69
N VAL A 801 -21.45 38.03 -17.44
CA VAL A 801 -20.33 38.98 -17.61
C VAL A 801 -20.82 40.35 -17.16
N ASN A 802 -20.09 41.00 -16.26
CA ASN A 802 -20.38 42.35 -15.74
C ASN A 802 -21.85 42.50 -15.28
N GLY A 803 -22.37 41.48 -14.60
CA GLY A 803 -23.76 41.41 -14.10
C GLY A 803 -24.83 41.05 -15.14
N LYS A 804 -24.50 40.95 -16.43
CA LYS A 804 -25.45 40.58 -17.49
C LYS A 804 -25.33 39.10 -17.86
N PRO A 805 -26.45 38.37 -18.04
CA PRO A 805 -26.40 36.96 -18.46
C PRO A 805 -25.86 36.84 -19.89
N VAL A 806 -25.01 35.86 -20.13
CA VAL A 806 -24.43 35.59 -21.46
C VAL A 806 -25.34 34.69 -22.30
N PHE A 807 -26.00 33.75 -21.63
CA PHE A 807 -26.94 32.79 -22.22
C PHE A 807 -28.37 33.15 -21.79
N THR A 808 -29.34 33.00 -22.68
CA THR A 808 -30.74 33.33 -22.39
C THR A 808 -31.38 32.29 -21.47
N THR A 809 -31.09 31.02 -21.75
CA THR A 809 -31.61 29.83 -21.07
C THR A 809 -30.54 29.32 -20.09
N PRO A 810 -30.90 28.82 -18.89
CA PRO A 810 -29.94 28.13 -18.05
C PRO A 810 -29.52 26.79 -18.68
N LEU A 811 -28.23 26.45 -18.56
CA LEU A 811 -27.71 25.16 -18.99
C LEU A 811 -28.24 24.06 -18.07
N VAL A 812 -28.66 22.93 -18.64
CA VAL A 812 -29.09 21.74 -17.87
C VAL A 812 -27.91 21.16 -17.10
N ILE A 813 -28.09 20.96 -15.81
CA ILE A 813 -27.21 20.14 -14.96
C ILE A 813 -27.79 18.72 -14.88
N PRO A 814 -27.07 17.66 -15.29
CA PRO A 814 -27.51 16.28 -15.10
C PRO A 814 -27.64 15.93 -13.61
N GLN A 815 -28.53 15.00 -13.25
CA GLN A 815 -28.80 14.66 -11.83
C GLN A 815 -27.58 14.06 -11.11
N GLU A 816 -26.68 13.46 -11.88
CA GLU A 816 -25.40 12.88 -11.43
C GLU A 816 -24.38 13.96 -11.03
N VAL A 817 -24.57 15.21 -11.47
CA VAL A 817 -23.69 16.36 -11.15
C VAL A 817 -24.29 17.12 -9.95
N CYS A 818 -24.40 16.41 -8.83
CA CYS A 818 -25.07 16.87 -7.60
C CYS A 818 -24.18 17.73 -6.70
N TYR A 819 -22.98 17.25 -6.37
CA TYR A 819 -22.06 17.84 -5.40
C TYR A 819 -20.64 17.91 -5.97
N GLY A 820 -19.74 18.61 -5.29
CA GLY A 820 -18.36 18.86 -5.72
C GLY A 820 -17.88 20.26 -5.36
N TRP A 821 -16.56 20.45 -5.30
CA TRP A 821 -15.95 21.69 -4.87
C TRP A 821 -16.04 22.81 -5.92
N TRP A 822 -15.98 24.05 -5.45
CA TRP A 822 -16.07 25.26 -6.26
C TRP A 822 -14.68 25.91 -6.38
N SER A 823 -14.35 26.43 -7.56
CA SER A 823 -12.99 26.92 -7.85
C SER A 823 -12.90 27.88 -9.03
N ILE A 824 -11.74 28.53 -9.18
CA ILE A 824 -11.35 29.32 -10.34
C ILE A 824 -10.01 28.83 -10.89
N ALA A 825 -9.81 28.82 -12.21
CA ALA A 825 -8.54 28.45 -12.84
C ALA A 825 -8.28 29.18 -14.18
N PRO A 826 -7.12 29.86 -14.38
CA PRO A 826 -6.51 29.97 -15.71
C PRO A 826 -6.06 28.59 -16.22
N PHE A 827 -6.22 28.36 -17.51
CA PHE A 827 -5.82 27.14 -18.22
C PHE A 827 -5.12 27.48 -19.54
N SER A 828 -4.13 26.68 -19.94
CA SER A 828 -3.44 26.77 -21.21
C SER A 828 -3.07 25.37 -21.70
N PRO A 829 -3.20 25.04 -23.00
CA PRO A 829 -2.64 23.81 -23.54
C PRO A 829 -1.11 23.80 -23.47
N GLU A 830 -0.47 24.97 -23.54
CA GLU A 830 0.96 25.15 -23.33
C GLU A 830 1.28 25.33 -21.83
N LEU A 831 2.16 24.48 -21.29
CA LEU A 831 2.49 24.43 -19.87
C LEU A 831 3.15 25.73 -19.36
N GLY A 832 2.84 26.13 -18.13
CA GLY A 832 3.44 27.31 -17.47
C GLY A 832 3.09 28.68 -18.03
N LEU A 833 2.31 28.76 -19.13
CA LEU A 833 1.80 30.01 -19.70
C LEU A 833 0.49 30.49 -19.07
N ALA A 834 -0.34 29.57 -18.56
CA ALA A 834 -1.62 29.88 -17.95
C ALA A 834 -1.45 30.82 -16.75
N ARG A 835 -2.08 32.01 -16.79
CA ARG A 835 -2.09 32.95 -15.66
C ARG A 835 -3.31 33.86 -15.65
N ALA A 836 -3.66 34.35 -14.46
CA ALA A 836 -4.71 35.36 -14.27
C ALA A 836 -4.32 36.34 -13.16
N ARG A 837 -4.55 37.65 -13.40
CA ARG A 837 -4.49 38.68 -12.37
C ARG A 837 -5.88 38.89 -11.78
N ILE A 838 -6.06 38.40 -10.56
CA ILE A 838 -7.33 38.42 -9.82
C ILE A 838 -7.34 39.64 -8.91
N ALA A 839 -8.48 40.33 -8.87
CA ALA A 839 -8.73 41.52 -8.06
C ALA A 839 -9.63 41.25 -6.85
N ARG A 840 -10.59 40.33 -6.98
CA ARG A 840 -11.54 39.91 -5.94
C ARG A 840 -12.21 38.59 -6.32
N ILE A 841 -12.57 37.79 -5.32
CA ILE A 841 -13.44 36.61 -5.48
C ILE A 841 -14.60 36.72 -4.47
N ASP A 842 -15.83 36.46 -4.89
CA ASP A 842 -17.00 36.29 -4.04
C ASP A 842 -17.58 34.89 -4.29
N CYS A 843 -17.81 34.09 -3.26
CA CYS A 843 -18.40 32.75 -3.42
C CYS A 843 -19.28 32.40 -2.21
N GLY A 844 -20.44 31.78 -2.43
CA GLY A 844 -21.33 31.43 -1.32
C GLY A 844 -22.61 30.69 -1.71
N PRO A 845 -23.36 30.21 -0.70
CA PRO A 845 -24.64 29.53 -0.87
C PRO A 845 -25.76 30.47 -1.31
N LEU A 846 -26.76 29.90 -1.99
CA LEU A 846 -27.97 30.60 -2.40
C LEU A 846 -29.21 29.86 -1.89
N ALA A 847 -30.07 30.57 -1.15
CA ALA A 847 -31.17 29.99 -0.38
C ALA A 847 -32.13 29.15 -1.27
N PRO A 848 -32.23 27.81 -1.07
CA PRO A 848 -33.08 26.95 -1.89
C PRO A 848 -34.54 27.41 -1.82
N THR A 849 -35.13 27.83 -2.94
CA THR A 849 -36.43 28.52 -2.95
C THR A 849 -37.47 27.74 -3.74
N VAL A 850 -38.56 27.34 -3.07
CA VAL A 850 -39.66 26.56 -3.64
C VAL A 850 -40.89 27.43 -3.80
N LEU A 851 -41.40 27.51 -5.04
CA LEU A 851 -42.64 28.21 -5.34
C LEU A 851 -43.84 27.26 -5.14
N LEU A 852 -44.61 27.50 -4.08
CA LEU A 852 -45.79 26.75 -3.70
C LEU A 852 -47.02 27.26 -4.48
N VAL A 853 -47.61 26.40 -5.31
CA VAL A 853 -48.73 26.74 -6.21
C VAL A 853 -50.03 26.07 -5.71
N PRO A 854 -51.01 26.83 -5.19
CA PRO A 854 -52.30 26.27 -4.79
C PRO A 854 -53.17 25.90 -6.01
N LYS A 855 -54.18 25.05 -5.82
CA LYS A 855 -55.20 24.79 -6.86
C LYS A 855 -55.94 26.09 -7.19
N MET A 856 -55.89 26.48 -8.47
CA MET A 856 -56.44 27.73 -9.00
C MET A 856 -56.85 27.54 -10.48
N PRO A 857 -57.83 28.30 -11.00
CA PRO A 857 -58.25 28.18 -12.40
C PRO A 857 -57.13 28.53 -13.39
N ASP A 858 -57.15 27.86 -14.55
CA ASP A 858 -56.20 28.02 -15.66
C ASP A 858 -55.89 29.48 -16.05
N THR A 859 -56.90 30.35 -16.00
CA THR A 859 -56.80 31.77 -16.35
C THR A 859 -56.00 32.60 -15.36
N GLU A 860 -56.03 32.21 -14.08
CA GLU A 860 -55.21 32.78 -13.01
C GLU A 860 -53.82 32.12 -12.98
N LEU A 861 -53.75 30.79 -13.17
CA LEU A 861 -52.48 30.05 -13.23
C LEU A 861 -51.56 30.58 -14.33
N ARG A 862 -52.08 30.78 -15.55
CA ARG A 862 -51.29 31.34 -16.67
C ARG A 862 -50.78 32.76 -16.34
N ALA A 863 -51.62 33.60 -15.73
CA ALA A 863 -51.23 34.95 -15.32
C ALA A 863 -50.19 34.97 -14.18
N ALA A 864 -50.27 34.01 -13.25
CA ALA A 864 -49.27 33.81 -12.21
C ALA A 864 -47.92 33.36 -12.82
N LEU A 865 -47.93 32.35 -13.69
CA LEU A 865 -46.73 31.88 -14.39
C LEU A 865 -46.08 32.97 -15.25
N ASP A 866 -46.87 33.83 -15.90
CA ASP A 866 -46.37 34.99 -16.66
C ASP A 866 -45.63 36.02 -15.79
N SER A 867 -46.03 36.21 -14.54
CA SER A 867 -45.27 37.02 -13.58
C SER A 867 -44.04 36.27 -13.05
N VAL A 868 -44.19 34.99 -12.72
CA VAL A 868 -43.12 34.14 -12.18
C VAL A 868 -41.94 34.05 -13.16
N ARG A 869 -42.18 34.09 -14.48
CA ARG A 869 -41.15 34.19 -15.54
C ARG A 869 -40.11 35.28 -15.31
N LEU A 870 -40.45 36.36 -14.60
CA LEU A 870 -39.52 37.45 -14.27
C LEU A 870 -38.54 37.09 -13.14
N HIS A 871 -38.87 36.11 -12.30
CA HIS A 871 -38.15 35.72 -11.08
C HIS A 871 -37.73 34.23 -11.06
N VAL A 872 -37.84 33.50 -12.18
CA VAL A 872 -37.44 32.07 -12.26
C VAL A 872 -35.97 31.81 -11.89
N ARG A 873 -35.09 32.82 -11.96
CA ARG A 873 -33.68 32.68 -11.56
C ARG A 873 -33.47 32.76 -10.04
N ASP A 874 -34.52 33.09 -9.30
CA ASP A 874 -34.54 33.20 -7.85
C ASP A 874 -35.24 31.98 -7.21
N LEU A 875 -35.66 31.01 -8.03
CA LEU A 875 -36.31 29.77 -7.65
C LEU A 875 -35.38 28.58 -7.92
N SER A 876 -35.52 27.54 -7.09
CA SER A 876 -34.89 26.22 -7.27
C SER A 876 -35.93 25.17 -7.72
N ALA A 877 -37.18 25.30 -7.26
CA ALA A 877 -38.27 24.37 -7.55
C ALA A 877 -39.65 25.04 -7.67
N VAL A 878 -40.59 24.35 -8.34
CA VAL A 878 -42.03 24.70 -8.40
C VAL A 878 -42.84 23.51 -7.91
N ALA A 879 -43.74 23.78 -6.95
CA ALA A 879 -44.46 22.76 -6.19
C ALA A 879 -45.98 23.00 -6.22
N PRO A 880 -46.70 22.47 -7.23
CA PRO A 880 -48.14 22.59 -7.33
C PRO A 880 -48.88 21.49 -6.55
N VAL A 881 -50.02 21.79 -5.92
CA VAL A 881 -50.86 20.76 -5.28
C VAL A 881 -51.52 19.89 -6.34
N ALA A 882 -50.99 18.68 -6.48
CA ALA A 882 -51.39 17.74 -7.53
C ALA A 882 -52.19 16.56 -7.01
N PHE A 883 -52.07 16.19 -5.74
CA PHE A 883 -52.85 15.11 -5.15
C PHE A 883 -53.46 15.56 -3.83
N THR A 884 -54.76 15.31 -3.66
CA THR A 884 -55.49 15.60 -2.41
C THR A 884 -56.00 14.30 -1.79
N GLN A 885 -55.80 14.15 -0.48
CA GLN A 885 -56.42 13.09 0.29
C GLN A 885 -57.95 13.22 0.25
N LEU A 886 -58.64 12.17 -0.17
CA LEU A 886 -60.11 12.11 -0.18
C LEU A 886 -60.66 11.93 1.25
N ALA A 887 -61.97 12.14 1.41
CA ALA A 887 -62.65 12.05 2.72
C ALA A 887 -62.68 10.63 3.32
N ASP A 888 -62.31 9.60 2.55
CA ASP A 888 -62.09 8.22 3.01
C ASP A 888 -60.64 7.96 3.47
N GLY A 889 -59.76 8.97 3.38
CA GLY A 889 -58.34 8.88 3.73
C GLY A 889 -57.43 8.38 2.61
N THR A 890 -57.96 8.03 1.43
CA THR A 890 -57.17 7.56 0.28
C THR A 890 -56.57 8.70 -0.53
N ILE A 891 -55.58 8.40 -1.39
CA ILE A 891 -54.92 9.37 -2.29
C ILE A 891 -55.14 8.91 -3.74
N PRO A 892 -55.74 9.73 -4.63
CA PRO A 892 -55.95 9.41 -6.04
C PRO A 892 -54.66 9.01 -6.77
N THR A 893 -54.76 8.10 -7.74
CA THR A 893 -53.60 7.67 -8.55
C THR A 893 -53.34 8.56 -9.77
N GLU A 894 -54.29 9.43 -10.13
CA GLU A 894 -54.12 10.50 -11.11
C GLU A 894 -54.07 11.85 -10.37
N PRO A 895 -53.34 12.85 -10.89
CA PRO A 895 -53.31 14.17 -10.29
C PRO A 895 -54.61 14.94 -10.58
N ASP A 896 -55.02 15.76 -9.62
CA ASP A 896 -56.19 16.64 -9.69
C ASP A 896 -55.97 17.86 -10.61
N ILE A 897 -54.79 18.00 -11.23
CA ILE A 897 -54.38 19.10 -12.12
C ILE A 897 -53.58 18.55 -13.31
N GLU A 898 -53.60 19.26 -14.44
CA GLU A 898 -52.78 18.88 -15.60
C GLU A 898 -51.29 19.21 -15.38
N LEU A 899 -50.48 18.21 -15.03
CA LEU A 899 -49.04 18.36 -14.80
C LEU A 899 -48.23 18.71 -16.07
N SER A 900 -48.82 18.68 -17.28
CA SER A 900 -48.12 18.93 -18.55
C SER A 900 -47.53 20.36 -18.61
N LEU A 901 -48.32 21.37 -18.23
CA LEU A 901 -47.93 22.77 -18.22
C LEU A 901 -46.77 23.02 -17.26
N PHE A 902 -46.84 22.44 -16.05
CA PHE A 902 -45.79 22.52 -15.05
C PHE A 902 -44.52 21.80 -15.50
N LYS A 903 -44.62 20.61 -16.11
CA LYS A 903 -43.48 19.89 -16.70
C LYS A 903 -42.78 20.75 -17.76
N MET A 904 -43.53 21.29 -18.74
CA MET A 904 -42.97 22.18 -19.77
C MET A 904 -42.30 23.42 -19.18
N PHE A 905 -42.95 24.10 -18.23
CA PHE A 905 -42.42 25.30 -17.57
C PHE A 905 -41.10 25.01 -16.83
N CYS A 906 -41.09 23.94 -16.02
CA CYS A 906 -39.93 23.52 -15.23
C CYS A 906 -38.77 23.07 -16.12
N THR A 907 -39.03 22.24 -17.14
CA THR A 907 -38.01 21.79 -18.11
C THR A 907 -37.41 22.94 -18.90
N PHE A 908 -38.18 23.97 -19.28
CA PHE A 908 -37.67 25.14 -19.99
C PHE A 908 -36.81 26.05 -19.09
N HIS A 909 -37.28 26.33 -17.86
CA HIS A 909 -36.58 27.23 -16.93
C HIS A 909 -35.51 26.54 -16.05
N ARG A 910 -35.33 25.21 -16.16
CA ARG A 910 -34.43 24.36 -15.37
C ARG A 910 -34.73 24.32 -13.87
N LEU A 911 -36.02 24.41 -13.54
CA LEU A 911 -36.54 24.28 -12.18
C LEU A 911 -36.93 22.83 -11.90
N ARG A 912 -36.83 22.39 -10.65
CA ARG A 912 -37.31 21.06 -10.24
C ARG A 912 -38.83 21.08 -10.04
N LEU A 913 -39.54 20.11 -10.60
CA LEU A 913 -40.99 19.95 -10.40
C LEU A 913 -41.25 19.07 -9.18
N MET A 914 -41.88 19.63 -8.14
CA MET A 914 -42.05 19.02 -6.82
C MET A 914 -43.54 18.96 -6.42
N PRO A 915 -44.39 18.12 -7.06
CA PRO A 915 -45.83 18.15 -6.80
C PRO A 915 -46.16 17.87 -5.33
N VAL A 916 -47.15 18.58 -4.80
CA VAL A 916 -47.58 18.44 -3.40
C VAL A 916 -48.70 17.42 -3.30
N VAL A 917 -48.51 16.44 -2.42
CA VAL A 917 -49.53 15.55 -1.87
C VAL A 917 -50.05 16.22 -0.60
N ASP A 918 -51.31 16.62 -0.60
CA ASP A 918 -51.96 17.30 0.52
C ASP A 918 -52.79 16.34 1.37
N LEU A 919 -52.41 16.16 2.64
CA LEU A 919 -53.16 15.37 3.62
C LEU A 919 -53.97 16.28 4.56
N ALA A 920 -55.26 15.97 4.68
CA ALA A 920 -56.13 16.55 5.70
C ALA A 920 -55.80 15.99 7.10
N TYR A 921 -55.45 14.71 7.18
CA TYR A 921 -55.02 14.00 8.39
C TYR A 921 -54.04 12.88 8.04
N PHE A 922 -53.10 12.56 8.95
CA PHE A 922 -52.17 11.45 8.77
C PHE A 922 -52.90 10.12 9.06
N SER A 923 -53.48 9.51 8.01
CA SER A 923 -53.83 8.09 8.00
C SER A 923 -52.59 7.25 7.72
N GLU A 924 -52.70 5.91 7.84
CA GLU A 924 -51.62 4.94 7.62
C GLU A 924 -51.24 4.80 6.11
N ILE A 925 -50.78 5.89 5.51
CA ILE A 925 -50.42 5.97 4.10
C ILE A 925 -49.12 5.21 3.88
N LEU A 926 -49.22 4.11 3.13
CA LEU A 926 -48.09 3.25 2.80
C LEU A 926 -47.07 4.01 1.93
N PRO A 927 -45.77 4.07 2.32
CA PRO A 927 -44.67 4.59 1.50
C PRO A 927 -44.65 4.03 0.06
N GLU A 928 -45.07 2.78 -0.11
CA GLU A 928 -45.23 2.11 -1.39
C GLU A 928 -46.17 2.86 -2.35
N HIS A 929 -47.28 3.42 -1.85
CA HIS A 929 -48.25 4.17 -2.68
C HIS A 929 -47.66 5.50 -3.15
N LEU A 930 -46.99 6.23 -2.25
CA LEU A 930 -46.33 7.49 -2.59
C LEU A 930 -45.19 7.29 -3.60
N THR A 931 -44.42 6.20 -3.44
CA THR A 931 -43.36 5.81 -4.37
C THR A 931 -43.94 5.38 -5.73
N ALA A 932 -45.07 4.68 -5.74
CA ALA A 932 -45.79 4.35 -6.97
C ALA A 932 -46.31 5.59 -7.72
N LEU A 933 -46.74 6.65 -7.02
CA LEU A 933 -47.10 7.93 -7.66
C LEU A 933 -45.89 8.58 -8.35
N ILE A 934 -44.73 8.64 -7.67
CA ILE A 934 -43.47 9.17 -8.22
C ILE A 934 -43.08 8.41 -9.50
N LEU A 935 -43.07 7.08 -9.45
CA LEU A 935 -42.72 6.20 -10.57
C LEU A 935 -43.70 6.33 -11.74
N LYS A 936 -45.02 6.21 -11.47
CA LYS A 936 -46.08 6.31 -12.49
C LYS A 936 -46.01 7.62 -13.26
N HIS A 937 -45.84 8.73 -12.55
CA HIS A 937 -45.86 10.07 -13.15
C HIS A 937 -44.48 10.59 -13.55
N ARG A 938 -43.40 9.83 -13.31
CA ARG A 938 -42.00 10.21 -13.56
C ARG A 938 -41.66 11.58 -12.96
N LEU A 939 -41.85 11.70 -11.65
CA LEU A 939 -41.60 12.95 -10.91
C LEU A 939 -40.13 13.01 -10.46
N PRO A 940 -39.43 14.16 -10.60
CA PRO A 940 -38.07 14.31 -10.09
C PRO A 940 -38.01 14.57 -8.58
N GLY A 941 -39.17 14.71 -7.93
CA GLY A 941 -39.35 14.76 -6.49
C GLY A 941 -40.81 15.06 -6.13
N MET A 942 -41.13 15.00 -4.83
CA MET A 942 -42.49 15.18 -4.31
C MET A 942 -42.48 15.85 -2.93
N ILE A 943 -43.54 16.58 -2.59
CA ILE A 943 -43.72 17.17 -1.25
C ILE A 943 -44.94 16.54 -0.58
N LEU A 944 -44.77 16.03 0.64
CA LEU A 944 -45.87 15.55 1.48
C LEU A 944 -46.21 16.62 2.51
N ARG A 945 -47.40 17.23 2.43
CA ARG A 945 -47.89 18.15 3.46
C ARG A 945 -48.62 17.36 4.55
N VAL A 946 -48.22 17.56 5.80
CA VAL A 946 -48.76 16.87 6.97
C VAL A 946 -49.07 17.85 8.11
N ARG A 947 -49.96 17.47 9.03
CA ARG A 947 -50.19 18.20 10.29
C ARG A 947 -49.31 17.65 11.41
N THR A 948 -49.39 16.34 11.60
CA THR A 948 -48.52 15.55 12.49
C THR A 948 -47.36 14.99 11.66
N PRO A 949 -46.10 15.05 12.14
CA PRO A 949 -44.98 14.45 11.42
C PRO A 949 -45.11 12.91 11.41
N PRO A 950 -44.63 12.20 10.35
CA PRO A 950 -44.55 10.75 10.35
C PRO A 950 -43.60 10.23 11.42
N ASP A 951 -43.82 9.00 11.90
CA ASP A 951 -42.92 8.37 12.86
C ASP A 951 -41.58 7.91 12.21
N PRO A 952 -40.53 7.63 13.01
CA PRO A 952 -39.22 7.23 12.47
C PRO A 952 -39.23 5.91 11.67
N ALA A 953 -40.13 4.98 11.95
CA ALA A 953 -40.22 3.72 11.22
C ALA A 953 -40.87 3.94 9.85
N TRP A 954 -41.87 4.80 9.75
CA TRP A 954 -42.42 5.29 8.48
C TRP A 954 -41.34 5.99 7.65
N ILE A 955 -40.54 6.87 8.25
CA ILE A 955 -39.46 7.57 7.55
C ILE A 955 -38.39 6.60 7.05
N SER A 956 -37.93 5.66 7.88
CA SER A 956 -36.96 4.63 7.47
C SER A 956 -37.52 3.71 6.36
N LYS A 957 -38.82 3.40 6.39
CA LYS A 957 -39.49 2.65 5.31
C LYS A 957 -39.58 3.47 4.02
N MET A 958 -39.88 4.77 4.10
CA MET A 958 -39.92 5.67 2.95
C MET A 958 -38.51 5.88 2.36
N GLU A 959 -37.48 6.05 3.19
CA GLU A 959 -36.08 6.05 2.78
C GLU A 959 -35.74 4.82 1.92
N LYS A 960 -36.14 3.63 2.39
CA LYS A 960 -35.91 2.37 1.66
C LYS A 960 -36.72 2.22 0.37
N MET A 961 -37.92 2.79 0.30
CA MET A 961 -38.69 2.80 -0.95
C MET A 961 -38.12 3.79 -1.97
N ILE A 962 -37.61 4.94 -1.52
CA ILE A 962 -37.00 5.97 -2.38
C ILE A 962 -35.70 5.47 -3.03
N GLU A 963 -34.98 4.51 -2.45
CA GLU A 963 -33.79 3.85 -3.05
C GLU A 963 -34.03 3.37 -4.50
N GLN A 964 -35.28 3.04 -4.86
CA GLN A 964 -35.68 2.63 -6.22
C GLN A 964 -35.78 3.81 -7.22
N THR A 965 -35.45 5.03 -6.80
CA THR A 965 -35.65 6.29 -7.54
C THR A 965 -34.51 7.29 -7.25
N THR A 966 -34.41 8.35 -8.07
CA THR A 966 -33.54 9.51 -7.80
C THR A 966 -34.32 10.74 -7.33
N ALA A 967 -35.52 10.54 -6.80
CA ALA A 967 -36.50 11.60 -6.57
C ALA A 967 -36.43 12.18 -5.14
N ASP A 968 -36.35 13.50 -5.01
CA ASP A 968 -36.41 14.18 -3.72
C ASP A 968 -37.74 13.91 -3.01
N PHE A 969 -37.73 13.82 -1.68
CA PHE A 969 -38.97 13.74 -0.91
C PHE A 969 -38.92 14.67 0.31
N ILE A 970 -39.78 15.69 0.31
CA ILE A 970 -39.83 16.71 1.37
C ILE A 970 -41.13 16.59 2.15
N VAL A 971 -41.03 16.39 3.47
CA VAL A 971 -42.15 16.49 4.41
C VAL A 971 -42.25 17.93 4.91
N VAL A 972 -43.42 18.54 4.77
CA VAL A 972 -43.75 19.86 5.33
C VAL A 972 -44.81 19.68 6.41
N GLN A 973 -44.42 19.89 7.68
CA GLN A 973 -45.32 19.87 8.83
C GLN A 973 -45.90 21.29 9.05
N GLN A 974 -47.23 21.40 9.04
CA GLN A 974 -47.96 22.66 9.15
C GLN A 974 -49.27 22.48 9.93
N GLU A 975 -49.47 23.26 10.99
CA GLU A 975 -50.68 23.19 11.84
C GLU A 975 -51.81 24.14 11.38
N GLU A 976 -51.47 25.33 10.88
CA GLU A 976 -52.42 26.38 10.50
C GLU A 976 -52.83 26.40 9.02
N TRP A 977 -53.84 27.19 8.68
CA TRP A 977 -54.42 27.33 7.32
C TRP A 977 -53.59 28.24 6.38
N ASN A 978 -52.26 28.09 6.41
CA ASN A 978 -51.34 28.79 5.50
C ASN A 978 -51.48 28.31 4.04
N TRP A 979 -52.22 27.22 3.82
CA TRP A 979 -52.70 26.75 2.51
C TRP A 979 -54.24 26.85 2.45
N PRO A 980 -54.84 27.28 1.32
CA PRO A 980 -56.30 27.29 1.15
C PRO A 980 -56.96 25.92 1.32
N ARG A 981 -58.24 25.92 1.72
CA ARG A 981 -59.09 24.71 1.78
C ARG A 981 -59.40 24.15 0.40
N HIS A 982 -59.70 22.85 0.36
CA HIS A 982 -60.03 22.15 -0.89
C HIS A 982 -61.46 22.36 -1.37
N ASP A 983 -62.39 22.76 -0.50
CA ASP A 983 -63.83 22.70 -0.76
C ASP A 983 -64.39 23.81 -1.67
N GLN A 984 -63.52 24.62 -2.29
CA GLN A 984 -63.91 25.80 -3.08
C GLN A 984 -63.01 26.00 -4.32
N ASP A 985 -63.51 25.64 -5.49
CA ASP A 985 -62.93 26.04 -6.78
C ASP A 985 -63.17 27.53 -7.10
N GLU A 986 -64.02 28.20 -6.31
CA GLU A 986 -64.23 29.64 -6.39
C GLU A 986 -62.95 30.43 -6.06
N VAL A 987 -62.73 31.52 -6.80
CA VAL A 987 -61.62 32.44 -6.58
C VAL A 987 -61.91 33.28 -5.33
N PRO A 988 -61.08 33.21 -4.26
CA PRO A 988 -61.38 33.89 -3.00
C PRO A 988 -61.28 35.42 -3.16
N ASP A 989 -62.09 36.13 -2.36
CA ASP A 989 -62.04 37.59 -2.21
C ASP A 989 -60.59 38.05 -1.98
N PRO A 990 -60.02 38.91 -2.86
CA PRO A 990 -58.67 39.40 -2.73
C PRO A 990 -58.35 40.01 -1.35
N LYS A 991 -59.32 40.61 -0.66
CA LYS A 991 -59.11 41.14 0.70
C LYS A 991 -58.85 40.03 1.73
N GLN A 992 -59.56 38.92 1.61
CA GLN A 992 -59.40 37.75 2.49
C GLN A 992 -58.11 37.00 2.15
N GLU A 993 -57.77 36.89 0.88
CA GLU A 993 -56.50 36.29 0.44
C GLU A 993 -55.29 37.13 0.88
N ILE A 994 -55.35 38.47 0.80
CA ILE A 994 -54.34 39.37 1.39
C ILE A 994 -54.25 39.19 2.91
N ALA A 995 -55.38 39.06 3.61
CA ALA A 995 -55.39 38.86 5.06
C ALA A 995 -54.84 37.48 5.49
N ARG A 996 -54.98 36.45 4.64
CA ARG A 996 -54.35 35.13 4.81
C ARG A 996 -52.84 35.19 4.58
N LEU A 997 -52.41 35.80 3.48
CA LEU A 997 -50.99 35.92 3.12
C LEU A 997 -50.17 36.75 4.12
N LYS A 998 -50.80 37.69 4.83
CA LYS A 998 -50.18 38.45 5.94
C LYS A 998 -50.13 37.72 7.29
N LYS A 999 -50.62 36.48 7.36
CA LYS A 999 -50.66 35.64 8.56
C LYS A 999 -49.89 34.32 8.40
N LEU A 1000 -49.05 34.22 7.37
CA LEU A 1000 -48.25 33.02 7.13
C LEU A 1000 -47.24 32.83 8.27
N SER A 1001 -47.44 31.76 9.04
CA SER A 1001 -46.54 31.30 10.11
C SER A 1001 -45.43 30.37 9.56
N ASN A 1002 -44.33 30.23 10.32
CA ASN A 1002 -43.26 29.29 9.98
C ASN A 1002 -43.77 27.85 9.93
N VAL A 1003 -43.12 27.02 9.10
CA VAL A 1003 -43.42 25.59 8.97
C VAL A 1003 -42.16 24.75 9.11
N LYS A 1004 -42.29 23.54 9.64
CA LYS A 1004 -41.16 22.62 9.77
C LYS A 1004 -41.00 21.81 8.50
N VAL A 1005 -39.80 21.83 7.94
CA VAL A 1005 -39.47 21.19 6.65
C VAL A 1005 -38.36 20.17 6.86
N ARG A 1006 -38.60 18.92 6.49
CA ARG A 1006 -37.61 17.84 6.49
C ARG A 1006 -37.53 17.23 5.09
N GLU A 1007 -36.35 17.24 4.50
CA GLU A 1007 -36.06 16.39 3.34
C GLU A 1007 -35.62 15.01 3.83
N ILE A 1008 -36.14 13.97 3.18
CA ILE A 1008 -35.64 12.60 3.36
C ILE A 1008 -34.30 12.53 2.62
N GLN A 1009 -33.22 12.29 3.36
CA GLN A 1009 -31.86 12.41 2.83
C GLN A 1009 -31.48 11.18 1.97
N ARG A 1010 -32.00 11.13 0.74
CA ARG A 1010 -31.60 10.20 -0.32
C ARG A 1010 -31.37 10.94 -1.64
N GLY A 1011 -30.22 10.71 -2.26
CA GLY A 1011 -29.95 11.19 -3.61
C GLY A 1011 -29.69 12.71 -3.69
N ASN A 1012 -30.31 13.34 -4.66
CA ASN A 1012 -29.91 14.65 -5.19
C ASN A 1012 -30.52 15.82 -4.41
N LEU A 1013 -30.35 15.83 -3.07
CA LEU A 1013 -31.10 16.64 -2.09
C LEU A 1013 -31.20 18.12 -2.46
N MET A 1014 -32.41 18.69 -2.44
CA MET A 1014 -32.62 20.11 -2.69
C MET A 1014 -32.09 21.00 -1.56
N LEU A 1015 -32.20 20.55 -0.31
CA LEU A 1015 -31.81 21.29 0.88
C LEU A 1015 -30.33 21.06 1.23
N HIS A 1016 -29.68 22.05 1.85
CA HIS A 1016 -28.32 21.86 2.34
C HIS A 1016 -28.32 20.89 3.55
N PRO A 1017 -27.42 19.89 3.60
CA PRO A 1017 -27.44 18.81 4.62
C PRO A 1017 -26.86 19.22 5.99
N ILE A 1018 -27.20 20.43 6.43
CA ILE A 1018 -26.71 21.08 7.66
C ILE A 1018 -27.54 20.61 8.88
N GLN A 1019 -28.84 20.39 8.69
CA GLN A 1019 -29.78 19.96 9.73
C GLN A 1019 -30.96 19.19 9.11
N ASP A 1020 -31.53 18.28 9.90
CA ASP A 1020 -32.54 17.31 9.43
C ASP A 1020 -33.97 17.89 9.38
N VAL A 1021 -34.22 18.93 10.19
CA VAL A 1021 -35.47 19.68 10.21
C VAL A 1021 -35.14 21.16 10.21
N TRP A 1022 -35.67 21.89 9.24
CA TRP A 1022 -35.60 23.34 9.13
C TRP A 1022 -36.89 23.96 9.68
N ASP A 1023 -36.79 25.06 10.43
CA ASP A 1023 -37.93 25.94 10.68
C ASP A 1023 -37.91 27.04 9.60
N VAL A 1024 -38.95 27.10 8.77
CA VAL A 1024 -38.91 27.83 7.50
C VAL A 1024 -40.01 28.88 7.43
N PRO A 1025 -39.69 30.16 7.23
CA PRO A 1025 -40.69 31.19 6.98
C PRO A 1025 -41.37 30.98 5.63
N LEU A 1026 -42.70 31.09 5.65
CA LEU A 1026 -43.56 31.13 4.47
C LEU A 1026 -43.70 32.58 3.98
N TYR A 1027 -43.29 32.87 2.75
CA TYR A 1027 -43.39 34.21 2.16
C TYR A 1027 -44.56 34.31 1.17
N ALA A 1028 -45.26 35.46 1.16
CA ALA A 1028 -46.20 35.78 0.09
C ALA A 1028 -45.43 36.20 -1.18
N TYR A 1029 -45.75 35.61 -2.34
CA TYR A 1029 -45.06 35.92 -3.61
C TYR A 1029 -44.94 37.43 -3.94
N PRO A 1030 -45.97 38.29 -3.74
CA PRO A 1030 -45.85 39.73 -4.03
C PRO A 1030 -44.83 40.45 -3.14
N GLU A 1031 -44.66 40.00 -1.90
CA GLU A 1031 -43.72 40.61 -0.94
C GLU A 1031 -42.29 40.12 -1.20
N TRP A 1032 -42.14 38.82 -1.45
CA TRP A 1032 -40.88 38.17 -1.85
C TRP A 1032 -40.30 38.75 -3.16
N SER A 1033 -41.11 38.87 -4.21
CA SER A 1033 -40.66 39.38 -5.52
C SER A 1033 -40.38 40.89 -5.53
N ALA A 1034 -40.99 41.65 -4.62
CA ALA A 1034 -40.72 43.08 -4.45
C ALA A 1034 -39.38 43.34 -3.75
N LYS A 1035 -39.07 42.58 -2.67
CA LYS A 1035 -37.92 42.82 -1.78
C LYS A 1035 -36.90 41.66 -1.78
N GLU A 1036 -37.30 40.52 -1.24
CA GLU A 1036 -36.40 39.43 -0.84
C GLU A 1036 -35.62 38.81 -2.01
N ALA A 1037 -36.28 38.66 -3.16
CA ALA A 1037 -35.66 38.18 -4.40
C ALA A 1037 -34.51 39.09 -4.91
N LYS A 1038 -34.42 40.34 -4.43
CA LYS A 1038 -33.41 41.32 -4.86
C LYS A 1038 -32.38 41.66 -3.78
N ALA A 1039 -32.78 41.64 -2.50
CA ALA A 1039 -31.92 42.03 -1.38
C ALA A 1039 -31.12 40.84 -0.81
N GLU A 1040 -31.76 39.71 -0.54
CA GLU A 1040 -31.20 38.64 0.29
C GLU A 1040 -31.14 37.30 -0.46
N ARG A 1041 -30.51 37.24 -1.64
CA ARG A 1041 -30.44 35.99 -2.44
C ARG A 1041 -29.53 34.90 -1.83
N GLU A 1042 -28.64 35.31 -0.93
CA GLU A 1042 -27.52 34.53 -0.38
C GLU A 1042 -27.88 33.83 0.95
N GLY A 1043 -27.25 32.71 1.27
CA GLY A 1043 -27.47 31.92 2.49
C GLY A 1043 -27.99 30.50 2.24
N VAL A 1044 -28.12 29.70 3.30
CA VAL A 1044 -28.46 28.26 3.24
C VAL A 1044 -29.90 27.91 3.65
N ALA A 1045 -30.58 28.77 4.41
CA ALA A 1045 -31.93 28.50 4.88
C ALA A 1045 -32.91 28.44 3.70
N PRO A 1046 -33.68 27.36 3.53
CA PRO A 1046 -34.62 27.25 2.42
C PRO A 1046 -35.80 28.19 2.61
N ARG A 1047 -36.50 28.48 1.51
CA ARG A 1047 -37.60 29.43 1.46
C ARG A 1047 -38.79 28.86 0.72
N LEU A 1048 -39.97 29.06 1.28
CA LEU A 1048 -41.23 28.59 0.74
C LEU A 1048 -42.09 29.79 0.35
N VAL A 1049 -42.36 29.96 -0.95
CA VAL A 1049 -43.03 31.14 -1.50
C VAL A 1049 -44.43 30.77 -1.98
N VAL A 1050 -45.46 31.27 -1.30
CA VAL A 1050 -46.87 30.97 -1.57
C VAL A 1050 -47.44 31.92 -2.63
N LEU A 1051 -47.98 31.37 -3.72
CA LEU A 1051 -48.77 32.13 -4.70
C LEU A 1051 -50.19 32.44 -4.18
N PRO A 1052 -50.76 33.63 -4.46
CA PRO A 1052 -52.18 33.91 -4.25
C PRO A 1052 -53.05 33.14 -5.25
N ARG A 1053 -54.23 32.68 -4.83
CA ARG A 1053 -55.23 32.08 -5.74
C ARG A 1053 -55.83 33.08 -6.75
N SER A 1054 -55.90 34.36 -6.39
CA SER A 1054 -56.55 35.44 -7.14
C SER A 1054 -55.53 36.40 -7.81
N PHE A 1055 -54.53 35.83 -8.48
CA PHE A 1055 -53.32 36.53 -8.94
C PHE A 1055 -53.57 37.82 -9.74
N ARG A 1056 -54.54 37.84 -10.66
CA ARG A 1056 -54.89 39.03 -11.48
C ARG A 1056 -55.35 40.24 -10.67
N ALA A 1057 -55.84 40.04 -9.44
CA ALA A 1057 -56.19 41.15 -8.55
C ALA A 1057 -54.95 41.90 -8.04
N PHE A 1058 -53.81 41.21 -7.89
CA PHE A 1058 -52.53 41.79 -7.46
C PHE A 1058 -51.75 42.40 -8.63
N ALA A 1059 -51.89 41.84 -9.84
CA ALA A 1059 -51.08 42.22 -11.00
C ALA A 1059 -51.34 43.63 -11.58
N ARG A 1060 -52.40 44.34 -11.15
CA ARG A 1060 -52.74 45.66 -11.72
C ARG A 1060 -51.74 46.76 -11.38
N ASP A 1061 -51.09 46.69 -10.21
CA ASP A 1061 -50.13 47.72 -9.78
C ASP A 1061 -48.72 47.52 -10.38
N THR A 1062 -48.42 46.36 -10.99
CA THR A 1062 -47.09 46.05 -11.56
C THR A 1062 -46.97 46.32 -13.07
N ALA A 1063 -48.06 46.71 -13.73
CA ALA A 1063 -48.14 46.90 -15.18
C ALA A 1063 -47.06 47.81 -15.81
N PRO A 1064 -46.62 48.94 -15.20
CA PRO A 1064 -45.63 49.83 -15.83
C PRO A 1064 -44.26 49.18 -16.06
N ALA A 1065 -43.85 48.25 -15.19
CA ALA A 1065 -42.52 47.63 -15.24
C ALA A 1065 -42.41 46.59 -16.37
N ALA A 1066 -43.47 45.81 -16.61
CA ALA A 1066 -43.48 44.78 -17.65
C ALA A 1066 -43.38 45.40 -19.07
N ALA A 1067 -44.06 46.51 -19.31
CA ALA A 1067 -44.02 47.22 -20.60
C ALA A 1067 -42.60 47.73 -20.96
N ALA A 1068 -41.83 48.17 -19.97
CA ALA A 1068 -40.46 48.66 -20.16
C ALA A 1068 -39.43 47.54 -20.38
N ALA A 1069 -39.71 46.30 -19.93
CA ALA A 1069 -38.81 45.17 -20.10
C ALA A 1069 -38.85 44.61 -21.54
N PHE A 1070 -40.03 44.52 -22.16
CA PHE A 1070 -40.18 43.97 -23.50
C PHE A 1070 -39.48 44.78 -24.60
N THR A 1071 -39.32 46.11 -24.43
CA THR A 1071 -38.61 46.97 -25.39
C THR A 1071 -37.09 46.75 -25.42
N GLN A 1072 -36.50 46.07 -24.44
CA GLN A 1072 -35.04 45.80 -24.40
C GLN A 1072 -34.61 44.48 -25.07
N VAL A 1073 -35.55 43.71 -25.64
CA VAL A 1073 -35.26 42.44 -26.36
C VAL A 1073 -35.14 42.65 -27.88
N GLY A 1074 -35.12 43.90 -28.35
CA GLY A 1074 -34.84 44.24 -29.75
C GLY A 1074 -33.36 44.03 -30.12
N LEU A 1075 -33.11 43.56 -31.35
CA LEU A 1075 -31.76 43.46 -31.91
C LEU A 1075 -31.06 44.83 -31.91
N PRO A 1076 -29.75 44.92 -31.58
CA PRO A 1076 -29.02 46.17 -31.66
C PRO A 1076 -28.93 46.63 -33.12
N ALA A 1077 -29.41 47.85 -33.39
CA ALA A 1077 -29.32 48.46 -34.71
C ALA A 1077 -27.84 48.71 -35.09
N VAL A 1078 -27.52 48.56 -36.37
CA VAL A 1078 -26.17 48.79 -36.90
C VAL A 1078 -25.76 50.25 -36.65
N PRO A 1079 -24.58 50.52 -36.05
CA PRO A 1079 -24.17 51.88 -35.75
C PRO A 1079 -23.83 52.64 -37.03
N ALA A 1080 -24.52 53.76 -37.28
CA ALA A 1080 -24.16 54.70 -38.33
C ALA A 1080 -22.88 55.48 -37.95
N ALA A 1081 -22.02 55.76 -38.94
CA ALA A 1081 -20.76 56.45 -38.72
C ALA A 1081 -20.97 57.93 -38.32
N ALA A 1082 -20.22 58.39 -37.32
CA ALA A 1082 -20.25 59.78 -36.85
C ALA A 1082 -19.14 60.62 -37.50
N ALA A 1083 -19.46 61.86 -37.88
CA ALA A 1083 -18.50 62.85 -38.36
C ALA A 1083 -17.94 63.71 -37.19
N PRO A 1084 -16.70 64.24 -37.28
CA PRO A 1084 -16.04 64.93 -36.17
C PRO A 1084 -16.24 66.46 -36.16
N THR A 1085 -16.24 67.07 -34.98
CA THR A 1085 -16.02 68.53 -34.72
C THR A 1085 -15.70 68.73 -33.22
N PRO A 1086 -15.13 69.88 -32.76
CA PRO A 1086 -13.97 69.83 -31.85
C PRO A 1086 -14.17 70.40 -30.43
N ALA A 1087 -13.07 70.40 -29.66
CA ALA A 1087 -13.00 70.79 -28.24
C ALA A 1087 -12.92 72.31 -27.97
N PRO A 1088 -13.20 72.72 -26.71
CA PRO A 1088 -12.47 73.82 -26.07
C PRO A 1088 -11.98 73.54 -24.63
N THR A 1089 -11.11 74.41 -24.14
CA THR A 1089 -10.53 74.52 -22.78
C THR A 1089 -10.54 76.01 -22.35
N PRO A 1090 -10.17 76.42 -21.12
CA PRO A 1090 -10.25 75.78 -19.79
C PRO A 1090 -10.86 76.71 -18.67
N ALA A 1091 -11.02 76.18 -17.44
CA ALA A 1091 -10.92 76.79 -16.08
C ALA A 1091 -11.48 78.21 -15.75
N PRO A 1092 -12.08 78.43 -14.55
CA PRO A 1092 -11.27 78.71 -13.33
C PRO A 1092 -11.84 78.23 -11.96
N THR A 1093 -11.03 78.40 -10.91
CA THR A 1093 -11.27 78.23 -9.44
C THR A 1093 -11.41 79.61 -8.74
N PRO A 1094 -11.36 79.83 -7.38
CA PRO A 1094 -11.35 78.98 -6.16
C PRO A 1094 -12.35 79.47 -5.04
N VAL A 1095 -12.03 79.24 -3.73
CA VAL A 1095 -12.49 79.96 -2.48
C VAL A 1095 -13.78 79.41 -1.80
N ASP A 1096 -13.91 79.16 -0.46
CA ASP A 1096 -13.02 79.38 0.72
C ASP A 1096 -13.13 78.31 1.87
N LYS A 1097 -12.38 78.53 2.97
CA LYS A 1097 -12.24 77.81 4.28
C LYS A 1097 -12.96 78.59 5.44
N PRO A 1098 -12.72 78.44 6.80
CA PRO A 1098 -11.78 77.65 7.65
C PRO A 1098 -12.50 76.82 8.78
N ALA A 1099 -11.99 76.39 9.96
CA ALA A 1099 -10.74 76.62 10.74
C ALA A 1099 -10.43 75.49 11.79
N GLU A 1100 -9.34 75.65 12.58
CA GLU A 1100 -9.03 75.03 13.91
C GLU A 1100 -8.81 73.48 14.00
N ALA A 1101 -8.18 72.86 15.03
CA ALA A 1101 -7.23 73.22 16.12
C ALA A 1101 -6.41 71.93 16.48
N VAL A 1102 -5.10 71.88 16.81
CA VAL A 1102 -4.25 72.41 17.93
C VAL A 1102 -4.47 71.66 19.27
N PRO A 1103 -3.44 71.13 20.01
CA PRO A 1103 -1.99 71.47 20.01
C PRO A 1103 -0.94 70.32 19.87
N THR A 1104 0.34 70.74 19.96
CA THR A 1104 1.70 70.11 19.87
C THR A 1104 2.16 69.31 21.13
N PRO A 1105 3.37 68.65 21.24
CA PRO A 1105 4.71 69.09 20.78
C PRO A 1105 5.77 68.06 20.25
N GLU A 1106 6.96 68.62 19.98
CA GLU A 1106 8.25 68.27 19.32
C GLU A 1106 9.29 67.45 20.15
N PRO A 1107 10.58 67.20 19.72
CA PRO A 1107 11.25 67.19 18.38
C PRO A 1107 12.30 66.02 18.16
N ALA A 1108 13.16 66.16 17.11
CA ALA A 1108 14.52 65.61 16.88
C ALA A 1108 14.65 64.23 16.16
N ASP A 1109 15.63 63.97 15.27
CA ASP A 1109 16.71 64.81 14.71
C ASP A 1109 17.17 64.41 13.25
N LYS A 1110 18.21 65.06 12.70
CA LYS A 1110 18.77 65.00 11.33
C LYS A 1110 20.32 64.74 11.36
N PRO A 1111 21.17 64.84 10.28
CA PRO A 1111 21.01 64.90 8.80
C PRO A 1111 22.03 63.97 8.02
N ALA A 1112 22.41 64.36 6.77
CA ALA A 1112 23.55 63.93 5.91
C ALA A 1112 23.44 62.57 5.18
N GLU A 1113 23.73 62.39 3.87
CA GLU A 1113 24.78 62.86 2.92
C GLU A 1113 26.15 62.14 3.01
N ALA A 1114 26.54 61.38 1.96
CA ALA A 1114 27.82 61.52 1.24
C ALA A 1114 28.13 60.43 0.17
N ALA A 1115 28.66 60.89 -0.97
CA ALA A 1115 29.77 60.36 -1.79
C ALA A 1115 29.86 58.90 -2.34
N THR A 1116 30.03 58.83 -3.67
CA THR A 1116 30.72 57.79 -4.46
C THR A 1116 32.22 57.66 -4.09
N PRO A 1117 32.87 56.50 -4.38
CA PRO A 1117 33.65 56.33 -5.63
C PRO A 1117 33.48 54.92 -6.25
N ALA A 1118 33.28 54.74 -7.56
CA ALA A 1118 34.17 54.94 -8.73
C ALA A 1118 34.91 53.65 -9.19
N ALA A 1119 34.93 53.39 -10.50
CA ALA A 1119 35.59 52.25 -11.15
C ALA A 1119 37.01 52.59 -11.65
N PRO A 1120 37.81 51.59 -12.08
CA PRO A 1120 37.91 51.28 -13.52
C PRO A 1120 37.93 49.76 -13.81
N GLY A 1121 37.81 49.27 -15.05
CA GLY A 1121 37.55 49.90 -16.35
C GLY A 1121 38.21 49.16 -17.53
N VAL A 1122 37.79 49.47 -18.78
CA VAL A 1122 38.43 49.11 -20.08
C VAL A 1122 38.24 47.66 -20.58
N GLN A 1123 37.85 47.34 -21.84
CA GLN A 1123 37.24 48.10 -22.98
C GLN A 1123 36.60 47.09 -23.97
N GLY A 1124 35.61 47.51 -24.80
CA GLY A 1124 35.13 46.72 -25.96
C GLY A 1124 33.78 47.17 -26.54
N GLN A 1125 33.78 47.84 -27.70
CA GLN A 1125 32.57 48.19 -28.51
C GLN A 1125 32.39 47.14 -29.65
N LYS A 1126 31.30 47.00 -30.43
CA LYS A 1126 30.28 47.96 -30.96
C LYS A 1126 29.06 47.20 -31.57
N GLN A 1127 27.96 47.90 -31.92
CA GLN A 1127 26.74 47.40 -32.64
C GLN A 1127 26.67 48.01 -34.08
N PRO A 1128 25.61 47.85 -34.94
CA PRO A 1128 24.56 46.80 -35.19
C PRO A 1128 24.72 46.26 -36.67
N PRO A 1129 23.73 46.00 -37.60
CA PRO A 1129 22.25 45.84 -37.60
C PRO A 1129 21.66 44.66 -38.49
N GLU A 1130 20.36 44.71 -38.78
CA GLU A 1130 19.49 43.93 -39.74
C GLU A 1130 19.60 44.41 -41.24
N PRO A 1131 18.87 43.90 -42.31
CA PRO A 1131 17.57 43.17 -42.33
C PRO A 1131 17.20 42.15 -43.48
N ALA A 1132 16.00 41.54 -43.34
CA ALA A 1132 14.94 41.20 -44.35
C ALA A 1132 15.00 40.03 -45.41
N ALA A 1133 14.06 39.08 -45.25
CA ALA A 1133 13.01 38.56 -46.17
C ALA A 1133 13.28 37.78 -47.51
N ALA A 1134 12.63 36.60 -47.65
CA ALA A 1134 12.08 35.98 -48.90
C ALA A 1134 11.18 34.74 -48.58
N GLU A 1135 10.36 34.26 -49.54
CA GLU A 1135 9.34 33.18 -49.35
C GLU A 1135 9.38 32.07 -50.50
N PRO A 1136 8.39 31.15 -50.73
CA PRO A 1136 8.60 29.77 -51.27
C PRO A 1136 8.26 29.67 -52.80
N PRO A 1137 7.87 28.53 -53.46
CA PRO A 1137 7.71 27.08 -53.13
C PRO A 1137 8.51 26.18 -54.13
N PRO A 1138 8.18 24.91 -54.55
CA PRO A 1138 7.08 23.95 -54.25
C PRO A 1138 7.52 22.46 -54.07
N VAL A 1139 6.67 21.49 -54.46
CA VAL A 1139 6.80 20.01 -54.35
C VAL A 1139 6.41 19.35 -55.70
N PRO A 1140 6.87 18.12 -56.02
CA PRO A 1140 5.91 17.15 -56.57
C PRO A 1140 6.06 15.66 -56.14
N ALA A 1141 4.90 15.05 -55.85
CA ALA A 1141 4.45 13.68 -56.18
C ALA A 1141 5.33 12.41 -55.93
N ALA A 1142 4.97 11.68 -54.86
CA ALA A 1142 4.54 10.27 -54.81
C ALA A 1142 4.79 9.28 -55.99
N ALA A 1143 5.06 7.98 -55.66
CA ALA A 1143 4.05 6.89 -55.67
C ALA A 1143 4.62 5.44 -55.68
N LYS A 1144 3.93 4.53 -54.96
CA LYS A 1144 3.88 3.04 -55.08
C LYS A 1144 5.20 2.26 -54.85
N ALA A 1145 5.31 1.20 -54.03
CA ALA A 1145 4.44 0.09 -53.60
C ALA A 1145 4.38 -1.13 -54.56
N GLN A 1146 4.94 -2.26 -54.12
CA GLN A 1146 4.64 -3.62 -54.60
C GLN A 1146 5.03 -4.70 -53.58
N ALA A 1147 4.30 -5.81 -53.58
CA ALA A 1147 4.42 -7.03 -52.77
C ALA A 1147 3.59 -8.13 -53.49
N PRO A 1148 3.37 -9.34 -52.93
CA PRO A 1148 4.30 -10.37 -52.43
C PRO A 1148 4.18 -11.66 -53.29
N GLU A 1149 4.19 -12.86 -52.66
CA GLU A 1149 3.81 -14.23 -53.14
C GLU A 1149 4.95 -15.23 -53.48
N PRO A 1150 4.71 -16.58 -53.38
CA PRO A 1150 3.83 -17.30 -52.45
C PRO A 1150 4.43 -18.60 -51.82
N LEU A 1151 3.62 -19.27 -50.99
CA LEU A 1151 3.88 -20.55 -50.27
C LEU A 1151 3.90 -21.80 -51.18
N ARG A 1152 4.53 -22.91 -50.75
CA ARG A 1152 3.92 -24.27 -50.52
C ARG A 1152 4.95 -25.36 -50.08
N PRO A 1153 4.55 -26.56 -49.56
CA PRO A 1153 5.26 -27.21 -48.43
C PRO A 1153 5.47 -28.76 -48.54
N VAL A 1154 5.54 -29.41 -47.36
CA VAL A 1154 5.30 -30.83 -46.94
C VAL A 1154 6.39 -31.93 -46.87
N HIS A 1155 6.29 -32.65 -45.72
CA HIS A 1155 6.56 -34.06 -45.39
C HIS A 1155 7.97 -34.64 -45.11
N ASP A 1156 8.08 -35.18 -43.89
CA ASP A 1156 8.48 -36.53 -43.44
C ASP A 1156 9.78 -37.20 -43.91
N GLY A 1157 10.39 -37.97 -42.99
CA GLY A 1157 11.38 -39.01 -43.30
C GLY A 1157 12.48 -39.14 -42.24
N ALA A 1158 12.79 -40.37 -41.80
CA ALA A 1158 13.79 -40.64 -40.76
C ALA A 1158 14.67 -41.85 -41.10
N THR A 1159 15.68 -42.09 -40.25
CA THR A 1159 16.57 -43.27 -40.14
C THR A 1159 17.81 -43.35 -41.07
N GLY A 1160 18.90 -43.87 -40.49
CA GLY A 1160 20.23 -44.08 -41.09
C GLY A 1160 21.28 -44.22 -39.98
N VAL A 1161 21.85 -45.41 -39.79
CA VAL A 1161 22.59 -45.84 -38.56
C VAL A 1161 23.83 -46.69 -38.95
N VAL A 1162 24.59 -47.18 -37.95
CA VAL A 1162 25.63 -48.27 -37.99
C VAL A 1162 27.06 -47.76 -38.28
N THR A 1163 28.17 -48.16 -37.63
CA THR A 1163 28.55 -49.18 -36.58
C THR A 1163 29.53 -48.52 -35.56
N ARG A 1164 29.60 -48.85 -34.25
CA ARG A 1164 30.29 -50.02 -33.58
C ARG A 1164 31.81 -50.09 -33.87
N ALA A 1165 32.72 -50.42 -32.94
CA ALA A 1165 32.63 -50.96 -31.56
C ALA A 1165 33.92 -50.57 -30.75
N GLU A 1166 34.37 -51.11 -29.60
CA GLU A 1166 34.01 -52.22 -28.67
C GLU A 1166 34.67 -51.96 -27.27
N SER A 1167 34.61 -52.89 -26.30
CA SER A 1167 35.21 -52.80 -24.93
C SER A 1167 36.25 -53.91 -24.64
N PRO A 1168 37.07 -53.83 -23.55
CA PRO A 1168 36.75 -54.63 -22.35
C PRO A 1168 37.19 -54.06 -20.97
N LEU A 1169 36.72 -54.71 -19.89
CA LEU A 1169 37.11 -54.54 -18.46
C LEU A 1169 38.31 -55.46 -18.08
N PRO A 1170 39.05 -55.22 -16.97
CA PRO A 1170 38.66 -55.81 -15.67
C PRO A 1170 39.00 -54.98 -14.39
N SER A 1171 38.33 -55.29 -13.28
CA SER A 1171 38.71 -54.89 -11.91
C SER A 1171 39.61 -55.95 -11.23
N PRO A 1172 40.32 -55.60 -10.14
CA PRO A 1172 39.99 -56.26 -8.87
C PRO A 1172 40.09 -55.36 -7.62
N VAL A 1173 39.71 -55.93 -6.47
CA VAL A 1173 39.64 -55.32 -5.12
C VAL A 1173 41.04 -55.11 -4.49
N GLN A 1174 41.17 -54.08 -3.65
CA GLN A 1174 42.18 -54.06 -2.57
C GLN A 1174 41.62 -53.45 -1.28
N GLU A 1175 42.19 -53.87 -0.15
CA GLU A 1175 41.74 -53.58 1.22
C GLU A 1175 42.38 -52.31 1.79
N VAL A 1176 41.74 -51.67 2.78
CA VAL A 1176 42.30 -50.54 3.54
C VAL A 1176 42.56 -50.96 5.00
N PRO A 1177 43.78 -50.80 5.54
CA PRO A 1177 44.16 -51.40 6.82
C PRO A 1177 43.69 -50.61 8.06
N GLN A 1178 43.39 -51.34 9.14
CA GLN A 1178 43.11 -50.76 10.46
C GLN A 1178 44.41 -50.31 11.15
N HIS A 1179 44.75 -49.02 11.06
CA HIS A 1179 45.82 -48.43 11.88
C HIS A 1179 45.34 -48.15 13.31
N THR A 1180 45.79 -48.98 14.27
CA THR A 1180 45.60 -48.70 15.71
C THR A 1180 46.38 -47.45 16.12
N SER A 1181 45.67 -46.46 16.68
CA SER A 1181 46.24 -45.12 16.90
C SER A 1181 47.26 -45.06 18.05
N LEU A 1182 48.18 -44.10 17.96
CA LEU A 1182 49.27 -43.88 18.92
C LEU A 1182 48.77 -43.69 20.36
N TRP A 1183 47.58 -43.12 20.52
CA TRP A 1183 46.92 -42.80 21.80
C TRP A 1183 46.72 -44.02 22.71
N HIS A 1184 46.39 -45.18 22.14
CA HIS A 1184 46.22 -46.41 22.93
C HIS A 1184 47.52 -46.90 23.56
N ARG A 1185 48.68 -46.52 22.99
CA ARG A 1185 50.02 -46.84 23.51
C ARG A 1185 50.53 -45.78 24.50
N LEU A 1186 50.01 -44.55 24.43
CA LEU A 1186 50.34 -43.47 25.36
C LEU A 1186 49.63 -43.62 26.71
N ARG A 1187 48.32 -43.91 26.73
CA ARG A 1187 47.58 -44.13 28.01
C ARG A 1187 48.22 -45.23 28.87
N ALA A 1188 48.69 -46.31 28.24
CA ALA A 1188 49.35 -47.42 28.91
C ALA A 1188 50.75 -47.10 29.51
N LYS A 1189 51.33 -45.92 29.24
CA LYS A 1189 52.67 -45.53 29.73
C LYS A 1189 52.69 -44.46 30.82
N PHE A 1190 51.60 -43.74 31.05
CA PHE A 1190 51.52 -42.68 32.06
C PHE A 1190 50.58 -43.00 33.22
N GLY A 1191 49.73 -44.03 33.11
CA GLY A 1191 48.75 -44.43 34.12
C GLY A 1191 49.30 -45.24 35.31
N THR A 1192 50.37 -44.80 35.97
CA THR A 1192 50.86 -45.40 37.23
C THR A 1192 51.36 -44.32 38.20
N GLY A 1193 50.57 -43.96 39.22
CA GLY A 1193 50.92 -42.87 40.14
C GLY A 1193 49.90 -42.53 41.23
N GLU A 1194 49.36 -43.53 41.96
CA GLU A 1194 48.62 -43.24 43.19
C GLU A 1194 49.53 -42.72 44.33
N PRO A 1195 48.97 -41.92 45.25
CA PRO A 1195 49.12 -42.27 46.66
C PRO A 1195 47.84 -42.11 47.52
N ASN A 1196 46.95 -43.10 47.44
CA ASN A 1196 46.33 -43.82 48.58
C ASN A 1196 46.22 -43.12 49.98
N ARG A 1197 44.98 -42.80 50.40
CA ARG A 1197 44.42 -42.90 51.78
C ARG A 1197 42.88 -42.75 51.73
N ARG A 1198 42.08 -43.72 52.20
CA ARG A 1198 41.48 -43.86 53.57
C ARG A 1198 40.54 -42.70 53.96
N GLU A 1199 39.31 -42.91 54.44
CA GLU A 1199 38.49 -44.08 54.87
C GLU A 1199 37.03 -43.93 54.33
N GLY A 1200 36.11 -44.91 54.35
CA GLY A 1200 36.16 -46.34 54.72
C GLY A 1200 34.75 -46.95 54.96
N ALA A 1201 34.59 -48.27 54.73
CA ALA A 1201 33.42 -49.14 55.03
C ALA A 1201 32.06 -48.80 54.36
N GLU A 1202 31.18 -49.73 53.97
CA GLU A 1202 30.96 -51.15 54.37
C GLU A 1202 30.72 -52.11 53.18
N THR A 1203 30.77 -53.43 53.43
CA THR A 1203 30.42 -54.54 52.52
C THR A 1203 29.81 -55.70 53.32
N PRO A 1204 28.76 -56.39 52.83
CA PRO A 1204 28.96 -57.73 52.22
C PRO A 1204 27.95 -58.10 51.10
N ALA A 1205 28.07 -59.18 50.30
CA ALA A 1205 29.22 -60.02 49.89
C ALA A 1205 28.78 -61.02 48.77
N ASP A 1206 29.76 -61.74 48.19
CA ASP A 1206 29.67 -63.10 47.59
C ASP A 1206 28.86 -63.37 46.29
N LYS A 1207 29.30 -64.25 45.36
CA LYS A 1207 30.60 -64.91 45.04
C LYS A 1207 30.46 -65.70 43.69
N GLY A 1208 31.59 -66.00 43.01
CA GLY A 1208 31.68 -66.98 41.91
C GLY A 1208 31.79 -66.36 40.50
N SER A 1209 32.90 -66.37 39.75
CA SER A 1209 33.91 -67.40 39.41
C SER A 1209 33.43 -68.41 38.35
N ALA A 1210 34.22 -68.83 37.33
CA ALA A 1210 35.65 -68.58 37.06
C ALA A 1210 36.00 -68.73 35.54
N ALA A 1211 37.28 -68.45 35.22
CA ALA A 1211 38.00 -68.71 33.96
C ALA A 1211 37.61 -67.83 32.73
N GLN A 1212 38.55 -67.49 31.83
CA GLN A 1212 39.97 -67.86 31.75
C GLN A 1212 40.87 -66.66 31.41
#